data_AF-A0A7K4KIF4-F1
#
_entry.id   AF-A0A7K4KIF4-F1
#
_cell.length_a   1.000
_cell.length_b   1.000
_cell.length_c   1.000
_cell.angle_alpha   90.00
_cell.angle_beta   90.00
_cell.angle_gamma   90.00
#
_symmetry.space_group_name_H-M   'P 1'
#
loop_
_entity.id
_entity.type
_entity.pdbx_description
1 polymer ?
#
loop_
_entity_poly.entity_id
_entity_poly.type
_entity_poly.pdbx_seq_one_letter_code
_entity_poly.pdbx_strand_id
1 'polypeptide(L)'
;LQESMHAYAANVYTSVVEELTKGKQRKFIAVEQEFFRLWWDAVATDVHKQQVHQLLREGRLEFVIGGQVMHDEAVTLIDDQILQLTEGHGFLYETFGVRPQFSWHVDPFGASATTPTLFALTGFNAHLISRIDYDLKAEMQKNKKLQFVWRGSPSLSASQEIFTHVMDQYSYCTPSQIPFSNRSGFYWNGIAVFPNPPRDGVYPNMSLPVTAANIELYAQAMVANIKQRATWFRTSDVLWPWGCDKQFFNASVQYSNMDLLLNYINEHSDEFGVTVQYATVGDYFQAVYNRNVAWEIRDSQDFLPYSTEPFQAWTGFYTSRSALKGIARRASSLLHAGESFFTQYVRKQPAGSVCKCQALKQLQSLRWAVSEVQHHDGITGTESPKVKDMYVDNLMYGMFNVKKLMASIIFDMNNAEKNGEVYSHVYNKDSAKLGTVDVDQYVIVYNPLAWNITTFVVVSISHPYIRVYDELGRSVPAQVQSSAESHFTYDLYILVSISGLSYRKYNIKPSLGKQSAFIGRSVQYKRKDITSGYQKRQRLFSVVNNCYEVMFDQNTNLMHSITERETNQTVQLTQEFLEYHVNGDVKKGPISDNYLFAPNDSAVPVSKAVGLEVVFGNLVTEIRQYFYRNVTAQEYIYAMYTKMYTVPEGYDGKLLCHRLEQEYSAGPLEPNREAVLRTSTNLNTGQLLYTDSNGYQIQKRPFKAYVNNTVARNYYPMVQTAYIEDNSTRLVLLAERAHGVSSQGNGQVEVVMLHRRLWNNLEWDLNYNLTLNDTSVVRPVFWLIVGTKSLTSMLYRPSGLALGHRPVVMFGALAGDKQKLSSQLQQDSVHRSPVTVPSNLHLQTLSIPGWKYSSNHTQHIRSVHMGKQKQADADFSRVLLRIMHLYEVGEDPVLSQPVVMNLKSLLRGLGSVVLVEERSLTGTWDVSALQRWRWKTAQHPSKGFYYNRESSENYTVTIHPREIRTFFVYFQDQ
;
A
#
# COMPACT_ATOMS: atom_id res chain seq x y z
N LEU A 1 -23.03 -10.86 -1.25
CA LEU A 1 -21.55 -10.87 -1.35
C LEU A 1 -20.95 -11.55 -0.12
N GLN A 2 -21.10 -10.99 1.06
CA GLN A 2 -20.61 -11.60 2.31
C GLN A 2 -21.16 -13.03 2.54
N GLU A 3 -22.45 -13.26 2.28
CA GLU A 3 -23.04 -14.61 2.31
C GLU A 3 -22.40 -15.59 1.32
N SER A 4 -21.99 -15.11 0.14
CA SER A 4 -21.32 -15.93 -0.87
C SER A 4 -19.89 -16.26 -0.47
N MET A 5 -19.18 -15.32 0.16
CA MET A 5 -17.85 -15.57 0.73
C MET A 5 -17.91 -16.58 1.87
N HIS A 6 -18.89 -16.44 2.79
CA HIS A 6 -19.13 -17.41 3.84
C HIS A 6 -19.45 -18.79 3.29
N ALA A 7 -20.36 -18.89 2.31
CA ALA A 7 -20.72 -20.15 1.68
C ALA A 7 -19.53 -20.80 0.96
N TYR A 8 -18.69 -20.01 0.27
CA TYR A 8 -17.48 -20.51 -0.39
C TYR A 8 -16.49 -21.09 0.64
N ALA A 9 -16.12 -20.30 1.65
CA ALA A 9 -15.20 -20.73 2.69
C ALA A 9 -15.72 -21.94 3.47
N ALA A 10 -17.03 -21.96 3.77
CA ALA A 10 -17.69 -23.05 4.46
C ALA A 10 -17.54 -24.38 3.72
N ASN A 11 -17.86 -24.40 2.42
CA ASN A 11 -17.87 -25.63 1.63
C ASN A 11 -16.45 -26.14 1.34
N VAL A 12 -15.52 -25.25 0.96
CA VAL A 12 -14.14 -25.64 0.65
C VAL A 12 -13.45 -26.20 1.89
N TYR A 13 -13.35 -25.43 2.99
CA TYR A 13 -12.56 -25.86 4.13
C TYR A 13 -13.18 -27.04 4.90
N THR A 14 -14.52 -27.12 4.97
CA THR A 14 -15.18 -28.28 5.58
C THR A 14 -14.91 -29.56 4.79
N SER A 15 -15.15 -29.54 3.46
CA SER A 15 -14.94 -30.73 2.63
C SER A 15 -13.46 -31.13 2.56
N VAL A 16 -12.53 -30.17 2.51
CA VAL A 16 -11.09 -30.44 2.53
C VAL A 16 -10.67 -31.09 3.85
N VAL A 17 -11.08 -30.55 5.00
CA VAL A 17 -10.69 -31.11 6.31
C VAL A 17 -11.22 -32.54 6.50
N GLU A 18 -12.45 -32.81 6.08
CA GLU A 18 -13.03 -34.16 6.11
C GLU A 18 -12.25 -35.13 5.21
N GLU A 19 -11.95 -34.75 3.97
CA GLU A 19 -11.25 -35.61 3.01
C GLU A 19 -9.77 -35.82 3.33
N LEU A 20 -9.11 -34.82 3.91
CA LEU A 20 -7.78 -35.00 4.50
C LEU A 20 -7.86 -36.01 5.65
N THR A 21 -8.86 -35.94 6.53
CA THR A 21 -8.97 -36.90 7.63
C THR A 21 -9.17 -38.35 7.14
N LYS A 22 -9.87 -38.54 6.00
CA LYS A 22 -10.10 -39.87 5.40
C LYS A 22 -8.86 -40.49 4.75
N GLY A 23 -8.06 -39.72 4.01
CA GLY A 23 -6.96 -40.26 3.20
C GLY A 23 -5.59 -39.76 3.63
N LYS A 24 -4.77 -40.59 4.31
CA LYS A 24 -3.49 -40.19 4.92
C LYS A 24 -2.46 -39.58 3.96
N GLN A 25 -2.48 -39.92 2.67
CA GLN A 25 -1.56 -39.34 1.68
C GLN A 25 -1.97 -37.94 1.19
N ARG A 26 -3.23 -37.55 1.37
CA ARG A 26 -3.76 -36.31 0.79
C ARG A 26 -3.18 -35.10 1.51
N LYS A 27 -2.89 -34.04 0.76
CA LYS A 27 -2.33 -32.78 1.27
C LYS A 27 -3.01 -31.57 0.64
N PHE A 28 -3.03 -30.45 1.36
CA PHE A 28 -3.63 -29.20 0.91
C PHE A 28 -2.84 -28.00 1.43
N ILE A 29 -2.81 -26.91 0.64
CA ILE A 29 -2.23 -25.63 1.07
C ILE A 29 -3.35 -24.59 1.22
N ALA A 30 -3.27 -23.78 2.27
CA ALA A 30 -4.19 -22.67 2.50
C ALA A 30 -3.39 -21.36 2.51
N VAL A 31 -3.88 -20.35 1.79
CA VAL A 31 -3.16 -19.10 1.56
C VAL A 31 -3.79 -17.95 2.35
N GLU A 32 -5.00 -17.55 1.98
CA GLU A 32 -5.67 -16.35 2.51
C GLU A 32 -6.35 -16.61 3.85
N GLN A 33 -5.87 -15.94 4.89
CA GLN A 33 -6.40 -16.11 6.24
C GLN A 33 -7.77 -15.46 6.43
N GLU A 34 -8.15 -14.51 5.58
CA GLU A 34 -9.48 -13.92 5.60
C GLU A 34 -10.58 -14.97 5.46
N PHE A 35 -10.54 -15.78 4.40
CA PHE A 35 -11.52 -16.85 4.20
C PHE A 35 -11.41 -17.96 5.25
N PHE A 36 -10.18 -18.32 5.64
CA PHE A 36 -9.98 -19.37 6.64
C PHE A 36 -10.56 -18.96 8.00
N ARG A 37 -10.37 -17.70 8.42
CA ARG A 37 -10.91 -17.17 9.67
C ARG A 37 -12.44 -17.12 9.66
N LEU A 38 -13.04 -16.70 8.54
CA LEU A 38 -14.50 -16.73 8.37
C LEU A 38 -15.06 -18.14 8.59
N TRP A 39 -14.41 -19.17 8.06
CA TRP A 39 -14.80 -20.57 8.32
C TRP A 39 -14.55 -20.98 9.77
N TRP A 40 -13.39 -20.66 10.32
CA TRP A 40 -12.97 -21.03 11.68
C TRP A 40 -13.89 -20.48 12.78
N ASP A 41 -14.32 -19.23 12.62
CA ASP A 41 -15.12 -18.53 13.63
C ASP A 41 -16.62 -18.81 13.49
N ALA A 42 -17.14 -18.95 12.26
CA ALA A 42 -18.58 -19.05 12.01
C ALA A 42 -19.10 -20.48 11.77
N VAL A 43 -18.28 -21.39 11.24
CA VAL A 43 -18.76 -22.68 10.70
C VAL A 43 -18.07 -23.90 11.32
N ALA A 44 -16.78 -23.80 11.65
CA ALA A 44 -16.00 -24.93 12.14
C ALA A 44 -16.51 -25.44 13.50
N THR A 45 -16.84 -26.73 13.56
CA THR A 45 -17.19 -27.44 14.80
C THR A 45 -15.93 -27.71 15.63
N ASP A 46 -16.08 -28.01 16.93
CA ASP A 46 -14.94 -28.36 17.79
C ASP A 46 -14.16 -29.59 17.26
N VAL A 47 -14.85 -30.52 16.59
CA VAL A 47 -14.24 -31.66 15.91
C VAL A 47 -13.37 -31.20 14.74
N HIS A 48 -13.88 -30.32 13.87
CA HIS A 48 -13.10 -29.75 12.77
C HIS A 48 -11.87 -28.99 13.29
N LYS A 49 -12.02 -28.23 14.37
CA LYS A 49 -10.92 -27.48 14.99
C LYS A 49 -9.81 -28.43 15.46
N GLN A 50 -10.16 -29.53 16.14
CA GLN A 50 -9.20 -30.55 16.56
C GLN A 50 -8.52 -31.25 15.37
N GLN A 51 -9.28 -31.57 14.33
CA GLN A 51 -8.75 -32.19 13.11
C GLN A 51 -7.73 -31.28 12.42
N VAL A 52 -8.01 -29.98 12.29
CA VAL A 52 -7.05 -29.01 11.73
C VAL A 52 -5.76 -28.99 12.54
N HIS A 53 -5.83 -28.94 13.87
CA HIS A 53 -4.64 -29.01 14.72
C HIS A 53 -3.82 -30.30 14.51
N GLN A 54 -4.48 -31.42 14.22
CA GLN A 54 -3.80 -32.68 13.89
C GLN A 54 -3.17 -32.62 12.48
N LEU A 55 -3.92 -32.18 11.47
CA LEU A 55 -3.47 -32.10 10.08
C LEU A 55 -2.27 -31.16 9.89
N LEU A 56 -2.22 -30.06 10.65
CA LEU A 56 -1.08 -29.15 10.68
C LEU A 56 0.16 -29.80 11.31
N ARG A 57 -0.01 -30.57 12.39
CA ARG A 57 1.09 -31.33 13.04
C ARG A 57 1.64 -32.43 12.16
N GLU A 58 0.78 -33.07 11.36
CA GLU A 58 1.16 -34.09 10.39
C GLU A 58 1.76 -33.51 9.10
N GLY A 59 1.75 -32.17 8.91
CA GLY A 59 2.24 -31.52 7.69
C GLY A 59 1.40 -31.81 6.44
N ARG A 60 0.11 -32.09 6.65
CA ARG A 60 -0.86 -32.42 5.58
C ARG A 60 -1.69 -31.23 5.16
N LEU A 61 -1.92 -30.31 6.09
CA LEU A 61 -2.35 -28.95 5.80
C LEU A 61 -1.16 -28.03 6.02
N GLU A 62 -0.87 -27.16 5.07
CA GLU A 62 0.19 -26.15 5.21
C GLU A 62 -0.36 -24.75 4.93
N PHE A 63 -0.08 -23.81 5.83
CA PHE A 63 -0.34 -22.39 5.56
C PHE A 63 0.85 -21.77 4.84
N VAL A 64 0.62 -21.27 3.62
CA VAL A 64 1.61 -20.58 2.79
C VAL A 64 1.25 -19.11 2.68
N ILE A 65 2.25 -18.21 2.68
CA ILE A 65 2.08 -16.77 2.95
C ILE A 65 1.51 -16.51 4.35
N GLY A 66 0.27 -16.93 4.61
CA GLY A 66 -0.45 -16.76 5.88
C GLY A 66 -0.83 -15.31 6.21
N GLY A 67 -0.77 -14.41 5.24
CA GLY A 67 -1.31 -13.05 5.36
C GLY A 67 -2.84 -13.05 5.34
N GLN A 68 -3.44 -11.91 5.68
CA GLN A 68 -4.90 -11.77 5.55
C GLN A 68 -5.33 -12.04 4.09
N VAL A 69 -4.54 -11.55 3.14
CA VAL A 69 -4.77 -11.70 1.69
C VAL A 69 -3.46 -11.99 0.96
N MET A 70 -3.55 -12.47 -0.28
CA MET A 70 -2.45 -12.37 -1.24
C MET A 70 -2.44 -10.94 -1.82
N HIS A 71 -1.52 -10.12 -1.33
CA HIS A 71 -1.47 -8.70 -1.67
C HIS A 71 -0.94 -8.43 -3.08
N ASP A 72 -1.38 -7.34 -3.71
CA ASP A 72 -0.74 -6.83 -4.92
C ASP A 72 0.71 -6.37 -4.67
N GLU A 73 1.54 -6.46 -5.68
CA GLU A 73 2.95 -6.08 -5.63
C GLU A 73 3.25 -4.75 -6.34
N ALA A 74 2.33 -4.18 -7.11
CA ALA A 74 2.61 -2.94 -7.86
C ALA A 74 2.15 -1.67 -7.14
N VAL A 75 0.92 -1.61 -6.63
CA VAL A 75 0.28 -0.39 -6.10
C VAL A 75 0.10 -0.39 -4.57
N THR A 76 0.74 -1.31 -3.86
CA THR A 76 0.72 -1.40 -2.38
C THR A 76 1.93 -0.72 -1.75
N LEU A 77 1.80 -0.22 -0.52
CA LEU A 77 2.92 0.28 0.29
C LEU A 77 3.46 -0.84 1.18
N ILE A 78 4.76 -0.80 1.46
CA ILE A 78 5.42 -1.76 2.35
C ILE A 78 4.78 -1.82 3.75
N ASP A 79 4.30 -0.69 4.27
CA ASP A 79 3.63 -0.61 5.58
C ASP A 79 2.34 -1.43 5.61
N ASP A 80 1.54 -1.32 4.55
CA ASP A 80 0.27 -2.05 4.41
C ASP A 80 0.52 -3.54 4.12
N GLN A 81 1.57 -3.87 3.36
CA GLN A 81 2.00 -5.25 3.15
C GLN A 81 2.42 -5.91 4.47
N ILE A 82 3.17 -5.20 5.32
CA ILE A 82 3.56 -5.68 6.65
C ILE A 82 2.34 -5.83 7.55
N LEU A 83 1.41 -4.87 7.54
CA LEU A 83 0.20 -4.90 8.35
C LEU A 83 -0.64 -6.15 8.05
N GLN A 84 -0.95 -6.43 6.78
CA GLN A 84 -1.77 -7.58 6.43
C GLN A 84 -1.09 -8.92 6.78
N LEU A 85 0.24 -9.01 6.65
CA LEU A 85 1.01 -10.18 7.11
C LEU A 85 0.98 -10.31 8.63
N THR A 86 1.07 -9.19 9.35
CA THR A 86 1.05 -9.14 10.82
C THR A 86 -0.29 -9.63 11.37
N GLU A 87 -1.41 -9.20 10.80
CA GLU A 87 -2.75 -9.64 11.22
C GLU A 87 -3.02 -11.11 10.89
N GLY A 88 -2.57 -11.59 9.73
CA GLY A 88 -2.68 -13.01 9.35
C GLY A 88 -1.80 -13.92 10.21
N HIS A 89 -0.52 -13.57 10.36
CA HIS A 89 0.43 -14.34 11.18
C HIS A 89 0.09 -14.29 12.65
N GLY A 90 -0.40 -13.14 13.15
CA GLY A 90 -0.86 -13.00 14.53
C GLY A 90 -1.96 -14.01 14.87
N PHE A 91 -2.96 -14.15 13.98
CA PHE A 91 -4.01 -15.16 14.13
C PHE A 91 -3.46 -16.59 14.05
N LEU A 92 -2.65 -16.90 13.04
CA LEU A 92 -2.07 -18.24 12.88
C LEU A 92 -1.23 -18.66 14.10
N TYR A 93 -0.47 -17.72 14.64
CA TYR A 93 0.35 -17.95 15.80
C TYR A 93 -0.49 -18.06 17.07
N GLU A 94 -1.46 -17.17 17.29
CA GLU A 94 -2.34 -17.21 18.47
C GLU A 94 -3.18 -18.49 18.50
N THR A 95 -3.73 -18.91 17.37
CA THR A 95 -4.62 -20.07 17.27
C THR A 95 -3.86 -21.38 17.18
N PHE A 96 -2.87 -21.50 16.30
CA PHE A 96 -2.20 -22.77 15.99
C PHE A 96 -0.74 -22.84 16.48
N GLY A 97 -0.13 -21.71 16.81
CA GLY A 97 1.30 -21.64 17.14
C GLY A 97 2.22 -21.89 15.95
N VAL A 98 1.70 -21.75 14.72
CA VAL A 98 2.45 -22.03 13.48
C VAL A 98 2.97 -20.74 12.84
N ARG A 99 4.11 -20.85 12.18
CA ARG A 99 4.72 -19.79 11.38
C ARG A 99 4.81 -20.24 9.92
N PRO A 100 4.17 -19.54 8.97
CA PRO A 100 4.37 -19.81 7.54
C PRO A 100 5.85 -19.68 7.17
N GLN A 101 6.37 -20.60 6.35
CA GLN A 101 7.79 -20.62 5.97
C GLN A 101 8.02 -20.38 4.47
N PHE A 102 6.96 -20.43 3.67
CA PHE A 102 7.03 -20.36 2.21
C PHE A 102 5.97 -19.38 1.70
N SER A 103 6.29 -18.69 0.60
CA SER A 103 5.39 -17.77 -0.09
C SER A 103 4.82 -18.38 -1.37
N TRP A 104 3.61 -17.95 -1.75
CA TRP A 104 2.83 -18.42 -2.89
C TRP A 104 2.15 -17.22 -3.61
N HIS A 105 2.91 -16.45 -4.38
CA HIS A 105 2.43 -15.24 -5.08
C HIS A 105 2.10 -15.54 -6.55
N VAL A 106 1.02 -16.28 -6.78
CA VAL A 106 0.68 -16.75 -8.13
C VAL A 106 -0.15 -15.77 -8.95
N ASP A 107 -0.89 -14.88 -8.29
CA ASP A 107 -1.87 -14.01 -8.95
C ASP A 107 -1.61 -12.49 -8.96
N PRO A 108 -0.63 -11.92 -8.23
CA PRO A 108 -0.27 -10.50 -8.43
C PRO A 108 0.22 -10.23 -9.85
N PHE A 109 -0.18 -9.09 -10.42
CA PHE A 109 0.03 -8.75 -11.83
C PHE A 109 1.43 -8.18 -12.10
N GLY A 110 2.43 -9.04 -11.97
CA GLY A 110 3.85 -8.70 -11.98
C GLY A 110 4.44 -8.79 -10.58
N ALA A 111 5.75 -9.02 -10.50
CA ALA A 111 6.44 -9.20 -9.22
C ALA A 111 7.41 -8.04 -8.95
N SER A 112 7.35 -7.48 -7.75
CA SER A 112 8.16 -6.34 -7.29
C SER A 112 9.46 -6.81 -6.63
N ALA A 113 10.52 -6.00 -6.70
CA ALA A 113 11.79 -6.28 -6.01
C ALA A 113 11.69 -6.15 -4.47
N THR A 114 10.68 -5.43 -3.96
CA THR A 114 10.47 -5.28 -2.52
C THR A 114 9.90 -6.55 -1.87
N THR A 115 8.99 -7.26 -2.54
CA THR A 115 8.34 -8.50 -2.07
C THR A 115 9.31 -9.60 -1.59
N PRO A 116 10.35 -9.99 -2.35
CA PRO A 116 11.31 -11.00 -1.88
C PRO A 116 12.08 -10.53 -0.63
N THR A 117 12.38 -9.23 -0.54
CA THR A 117 13.05 -8.65 0.64
C THR A 117 12.12 -8.67 1.85
N LEU A 118 10.84 -8.35 1.65
CA LEU A 118 9.81 -8.44 2.69
C LEU A 118 9.71 -9.88 3.23
N PHE A 119 9.61 -10.87 2.35
CA PHE A 119 9.52 -12.27 2.75
C PHE A 119 10.81 -12.83 3.36
N ALA A 120 11.96 -12.33 2.93
CA ALA A 120 13.22 -12.61 3.59
C ALA A 120 13.23 -12.10 5.05
N LEU A 121 12.74 -10.88 5.28
CA LEU A 121 12.66 -10.25 6.60
C LEU A 121 11.59 -10.88 7.52
N THR A 122 10.48 -11.40 6.98
CA THR A 122 9.50 -12.16 7.77
C THR A 122 10.03 -13.54 8.18
N GLY A 123 11.06 -14.05 7.50
CA GLY A 123 11.72 -15.30 7.82
C GLY A 123 11.34 -16.48 6.92
N PHE A 124 10.89 -16.23 5.69
CA PHE A 124 10.61 -17.29 4.72
C PHE A 124 11.89 -17.90 4.13
N ASN A 125 11.80 -19.18 3.78
CA ASN A 125 12.88 -19.97 3.21
C ASN A 125 12.91 -19.90 1.68
N ALA A 126 11.74 -19.80 1.05
CA ALA A 126 11.59 -19.70 -0.39
C ALA A 126 10.30 -18.95 -0.77
N HIS A 127 10.29 -18.46 -2.01
CA HIS A 127 9.25 -17.66 -2.61
C HIS A 127 8.87 -18.23 -3.99
N LEU A 128 7.59 -18.13 -4.34
CA LEU A 128 7.08 -18.57 -5.63
C LEU A 128 6.29 -17.45 -6.27
N ILE A 129 6.54 -17.21 -7.56
CA ILE A 129 5.82 -16.24 -8.40
C ILE A 129 5.37 -16.90 -9.71
N SER A 130 4.40 -16.31 -10.41
CA SER A 130 3.93 -16.85 -11.70
C SER A 130 3.93 -15.83 -12.85
N ARG A 131 3.30 -14.67 -12.62
CA ARG A 131 3.00 -13.66 -13.65
C ARG A 131 4.22 -12.77 -13.91
N ILE A 132 4.95 -13.07 -14.98
CA ILE A 132 6.08 -12.28 -15.49
C ILE A 132 5.91 -12.04 -16.99
N ASP A 133 6.58 -11.01 -17.53
CA ASP A 133 6.53 -10.66 -18.96
C ASP A 133 6.82 -11.86 -19.88
N TYR A 134 6.06 -11.95 -20.98
CA TYR A 134 6.10 -13.09 -21.88
C TYR A 134 7.45 -13.31 -22.58
N ASP A 135 8.12 -12.24 -23.01
CA ASP A 135 9.43 -12.33 -23.68
C ASP A 135 10.46 -12.88 -22.68
N LEU A 136 10.45 -12.33 -21.47
CA LEU A 136 11.34 -12.72 -20.39
C LEU A 136 11.09 -14.17 -19.95
N LYS A 137 9.82 -14.59 -19.86
CA LYS A 137 9.46 -15.97 -19.49
C LYS A 137 9.97 -16.99 -20.50
N ALA A 138 9.79 -16.73 -21.80
CA ALA A 138 10.27 -17.58 -22.88
C ALA A 138 11.81 -17.70 -22.86
N GLU A 139 12.52 -16.59 -22.63
CA GLU A 139 13.97 -16.60 -22.47
C GLU A 139 14.41 -17.42 -21.25
N MET A 140 13.75 -17.23 -20.10
CA MET A 140 14.07 -17.96 -18.86
C MET A 140 13.77 -19.46 -18.97
N GLN A 141 12.70 -19.86 -19.67
CA GLN A 141 12.40 -21.26 -19.98
C GLN A 141 13.50 -21.88 -20.85
N LYS A 142 13.88 -21.22 -21.94
CA LYS A 142 14.93 -21.69 -22.86
C LYS A 142 16.27 -21.89 -22.15
N ASN A 143 16.61 -20.97 -21.24
CA ASN A 143 17.87 -20.98 -20.51
C ASN A 143 17.82 -21.73 -19.17
N LYS A 144 16.68 -22.34 -18.80
CA LYS A 144 16.44 -23.00 -17.51
C LYS A 144 16.79 -22.11 -16.31
N LYS A 145 16.32 -20.86 -16.35
CA LYS A 145 16.56 -19.80 -15.36
C LYS A 145 15.32 -19.42 -14.55
N LEU A 146 14.26 -20.21 -14.60
CA LEU A 146 13.03 -20.00 -13.80
C LEU A 146 13.26 -20.14 -12.28
N GLN A 147 14.40 -20.69 -11.86
CA GLN A 147 14.79 -20.87 -10.46
C GLN A 147 16.09 -20.11 -10.20
N PHE A 148 16.06 -19.18 -9.24
CA PHE A 148 17.20 -18.31 -8.91
C PHE A 148 17.15 -17.84 -7.45
N VAL A 149 18.25 -17.27 -6.97
CA VAL A 149 18.30 -16.56 -5.69
C VAL A 149 18.13 -15.07 -5.95
N TRP A 150 17.10 -14.47 -5.37
CA TRP A 150 16.72 -13.08 -5.61
C TRP A 150 17.24 -12.17 -4.49
N ARG A 151 18.01 -11.15 -4.88
CA ARG A 151 18.47 -10.05 -4.04
C ARG A 151 17.71 -8.78 -4.40
N GLY A 152 16.51 -8.66 -3.84
CA GLY A 152 15.63 -7.51 -4.11
C GLY A 152 16.24 -6.17 -3.70
N SER A 153 16.95 -6.14 -2.55
CA SER A 153 17.54 -4.94 -1.98
C SER A 153 19.03 -4.78 -2.28
N PRO A 154 19.47 -3.69 -2.94
CA PRO A 154 20.90 -3.38 -3.07
C PRO A 154 21.59 -3.17 -1.71
N SER A 155 20.86 -2.59 -0.75
CA SER A 155 21.40 -2.25 0.58
C SER A 155 21.57 -3.47 1.48
N LEU A 156 20.63 -4.42 1.44
CA LEU A 156 20.66 -5.63 2.27
C LEU A 156 21.35 -6.80 1.58
N SER A 157 21.31 -6.86 0.24
CA SER A 157 22.01 -7.82 -0.61
C SER A 157 21.97 -9.26 -0.06
N ALA A 158 23.12 -9.91 0.13
CA ALA A 158 23.23 -11.29 0.62
C ALA A 158 22.68 -11.54 2.04
N SER A 159 22.40 -10.49 2.84
CA SER A 159 21.80 -10.67 4.16
C SER A 159 20.31 -11.03 4.10
N GLN A 160 19.60 -10.60 3.05
CA GLN A 160 18.16 -10.78 2.86
C GLN A 160 17.83 -11.30 1.46
N GLU A 161 18.59 -12.31 1.01
CA GLU A 161 18.29 -13.03 -0.23
C GLU A 161 17.27 -14.15 0.01
N ILE A 162 16.51 -14.51 -1.03
CA ILE A 162 15.52 -15.60 -0.97
C ILE A 162 15.52 -16.38 -2.29
N PHE A 163 15.34 -17.70 -2.22
CA PHE A 163 15.16 -18.49 -3.43
C PHE A 163 13.78 -18.23 -4.02
N THR A 164 13.72 -18.02 -5.32
CA THR A 164 12.50 -17.73 -6.04
C THR A 164 12.30 -18.73 -7.17
N HIS A 165 11.13 -19.36 -7.17
CA HIS A 165 10.64 -20.20 -8.24
C HIS A 165 9.61 -19.43 -9.07
N VAL A 166 9.86 -19.27 -10.36
CA VAL A 166 8.88 -18.77 -11.33
C VAL A 166 8.14 -19.95 -11.94
N MET A 167 6.81 -19.98 -11.81
CA MET A 167 5.99 -21.02 -12.42
C MET A 167 6.20 -21.06 -13.92
N ASP A 168 6.15 -22.26 -14.49
CA ASP A 168 6.43 -22.50 -15.89
C ASP A 168 5.35 -21.95 -16.83
N GLN A 169 4.08 -21.96 -16.44
CA GLN A 169 2.97 -21.46 -17.26
C GLN A 169 2.50 -20.07 -16.79
N TYR A 170 1.84 -19.31 -17.68
CA TYR A 170 1.27 -17.99 -17.35
C TYR A 170 0.08 -18.09 -16.38
N SER A 171 -0.58 -19.25 -16.34
CA SER A 171 -1.64 -19.56 -15.38
C SER A 171 -1.09 -20.49 -14.30
N TYR A 172 -1.59 -20.33 -13.07
CA TYR A 172 -1.40 -21.29 -11.97
C TYR A 172 -2.42 -22.43 -12.00
N CYS A 173 -3.37 -22.38 -12.93
CA CYS A 173 -4.39 -23.39 -13.07
C CYS A 173 -3.81 -24.67 -13.69
N THR A 174 -4.33 -25.80 -13.24
CA THR A 174 -4.14 -27.09 -13.88
C THR A 174 -4.55 -27.02 -15.36
N PRO A 175 -3.85 -27.70 -16.28
CA PRO A 175 -4.22 -27.70 -17.69
C PRO A 175 -5.67 -28.15 -17.90
N SER A 176 -6.52 -27.21 -18.32
CA SER A 176 -7.94 -27.45 -18.53
C SER A 176 -8.25 -28.10 -19.87
N GLN A 177 -7.31 -28.10 -20.83
CA GLN A 177 -7.52 -28.71 -22.13
C GLN A 177 -6.85 -30.08 -22.19
N ILE A 178 -7.64 -31.11 -22.53
CA ILE A 178 -7.16 -32.48 -22.71
C ILE A 178 -7.50 -32.98 -24.12
N PRO A 179 -6.61 -33.75 -24.80
CA PRO A 179 -6.79 -34.08 -26.21
C PRO A 179 -8.03 -34.92 -26.55
N PHE A 180 -8.59 -35.62 -25.56
CA PHE A 180 -9.64 -36.61 -25.73
C PHE A 180 -11.02 -36.16 -25.22
N SER A 181 -11.17 -34.91 -24.78
CA SER A 181 -12.44 -34.37 -24.27
C SER A 181 -12.60 -32.89 -24.58
N ASN A 182 -13.82 -32.50 -24.96
CA ASN A 182 -14.22 -31.10 -25.13
C ASN A 182 -14.60 -30.41 -23.79
N ARG A 183 -14.57 -31.15 -22.68
CA ARG A 183 -14.76 -30.60 -21.32
C ARG A 183 -13.40 -30.30 -20.69
N SER A 184 -13.41 -29.49 -19.63
CA SER A 184 -12.20 -29.26 -18.84
C SER A 184 -11.52 -30.58 -18.41
N GLY A 185 -10.19 -30.60 -18.38
CA GLY A 185 -9.37 -31.68 -17.82
C GLY A 185 -9.06 -31.42 -16.35
N PHE A 186 -9.11 -32.48 -15.53
CA PHE A 186 -8.68 -32.49 -14.11
C PHE A 186 -9.50 -31.61 -13.13
N TYR A 187 -10.68 -31.13 -13.52
CA TYR A 187 -11.63 -30.37 -12.70
C TYR A 187 -12.94 -31.14 -12.49
N TRP A 188 -12.92 -32.16 -11.63
CA TRP A 188 -14.08 -33.03 -11.43
C TRP A 188 -15.18 -32.42 -10.56
N ASN A 189 -14.90 -31.36 -9.78
CA ASN A 189 -15.93 -30.64 -9.02
C ASN A 189 -16.58 -29.45 -9.75
N GLY A 190 -16.14 -29.17 -10.99
CA GLY A 190 -16.63 -28.05 -11.80
C GLY A 190 -16.42 -26.66 -11.17
N ILE A 191 -17.16 -25.67 -11.68
CA ILE A 191 -17.09 -24.28 -11.20
C ILE A 191 -18.25 -24.01 -10.24
N ALA A 192 -17.94 -23.52 -9.03
CA ALA A 192 -18.95 -23.18 -8.04
C ALA A 192 -19.90 -22.06 -8.54
N VAL A 193 -21.20 -22.30 -8.46
CA VAL A 193 -22.25 -21.34 -8.82
C VAL A 193 -22.95 -20.84 -7.56
N PHE A 194 -23.05 -19.52 -7.41
CA PHE A 194 -23.73 -18.85 -6.31
C PHE A 194 -24.97 -18.12 -6.83
N PRO A 195 -26.04 -17.95 -6.01
CA PRO A 195 -26.17 -18.35 -4.60
C PRO A 195 -26.68 -19.78 -4.37
N ASN A 196 -27.30 -20.41 -5.38
CA ASN A 196 -27.84 -21.76 -5.27
C ASN A 196 -27.00 -22.74 -6.11
N PRO A 197 -26.51 -23.85 -5.51
CA PRO A 197 -25.87 -24.89 -6.29
C PRO A 197 -26.88 -25.51 -7.28
N PRO A 198 -26.41 -26.04 -8.43
CA PRO A 198 -27.26 -26.75 -9.38
C PRO A 198 -28.03 -27.90 -8.70
N ARG A 199 -29.33 -28.02 -8.96
CA ARG A 199 -30.20 -29.04 -8.32
C ARG A 199 -29.83 -30.47 -8.70
N ASP A 200 -29.17 -30.64 -9.83
CA ASP A 200 -28.68 -31.92 -10.37
C ASP A 200 -27.25 -32.25 -9.89
N GLY A 201 -26.60 -31.36 -9.14
CA GLY A 201 -25.21 -31.52 -8.70
C GLY A 201 -24.19 -31.43 -9.83
N VAL A 202 -24.61 -31.06 -11.05
CA VAL A 202 -23.72 -30.92 -12.22
C VAL A 202 -23.33 -29.46 -12.34
N TYR A 203 -22.11 -29.15 -11.90
CA TYR A 203 -21.54 -27.83 -12.06
C TYR A 203 -21.07 -27.58 -13.51
N PRO A 204 -21.10 -26.33 -13.97
CA PRO A 204 -20.52 -25.96 -15.26
C PRO A 204 -19.06 -26.41 -15.33
N ASN A 205 -18.66 -26.91 -16.51
CA ASN A 205 -17.28 -27.29 -16.80
C ASN A 205 -16.70 -28.40 -15.90
N MET A 206 -17.53 -29.37 -15.48
CA MET A 206 -17.06 -30.60 -14.82
C MET A 206 -16.36 -31.56 -15.80
N SER A 207 -15.16 -32.00 -15.44
CA SER A 207 -14.43 -33.07 -16.13
C SER A 207 -15.17 -34.40 -16.09
N LEU A 208 -14.88 -35.26 -17.06
CA LEU A 208 -15.38 -36.64 -17.06
C LEU A 208 -14.72 -37.41 -15.89
N PRO A 209 -15.49 -38.13 -15.06
CA PRO A 209 -14.94 -38.90 -13.95
C PRO A 209 -13.94 -39.94 -14.44
N VAL A 210 -12.94 -40.22 -13.63
CA VAL A 210 -11.91 -41.22 -13.94
C VAL A 210 -12.51 -42.61 -13.80
N THR A 211 -12.42 -43.38 -14.87
CA THR A 211 -12.92 -44.76 -14.99
C THR A 211 -11.86 -45.62 -15.64
N ALA A 212 -11.99 -46.95 -15.54
CA ALA A 212 -11.03 -47.87 -16.16
C ALA A 212 -10.86 -47.65 -17.68
N ALA A 213 -11.88 -47.09 -18.37
CA ALA A 213 -11.83 -46.83 -19.80
C ALA A 213 -11.06 -45.56 -20.19
N ASN A 214 -10.87 -44.58 -19.28
CA ASN A 214 -10.25 -43.29 -19.60
C ASN A 214 -9.01 -42.95 -18.75
N ILE A 215 -8.69 -43.77 -17.75
CA ILE A 215 -7.57 -43.53 -16.83
C ILE A 215 -6.22 -43.47 -17.55
N GLU A 216 -6.02 -44.33 -18.56
CA GLU A 216 -4.80 -44.34 -19.38
C GLU A 216 -4.65 -43.03 -20.17
N LEU A 217 -5.74 -42.52 -20.76
CA LEU A 217 -5.74 -41.26 -21.50
C LEU A 217 -5.42 -40.07 -20.59
N TYR A 218 -6.00 -40.04 -19.38
CA TYR A 218 -5.66 -39.04 -18.37
C TYR A 218 -4.20 -39.12 -17.94
N ALA A 219 -3.69 -40.34 -17.71
CA ALA A 219 -2.30 -40.57 -17.31
C ALA A 219 -1.33 -40.11 -18.40
N GLN A 220 -1.56 -40.49 -19.65
CA GLN A 220 -0.73 -40.06 -20.80
C GLN A 220 -0.72 -38.53 -20.93
N ALA A 221 -1.87 -37.86 -20.81
CA ALA A 221 -1.96 -36.41 -20.89
C ALA A 221 -1.19 -35.71 -19.74
N MET A 222 -1.34 -36.22 -18.50
CA MET A 222 -0.62 -35.68 -17.34
C MET A 222 0.89 -35.90 -17.45
N VAL A 223 1.33 -37.10 -17.82
CA VAL A 223 2.75 -37.44 -17.97
C VAL A 223 3.39 -36.63 -19.10
N ALA A 224 2.71 -36.45 -20.24
CA ALA A 224 3.20 -35.61 -21.32
C ALA A 224 3.42 -34.16 -20.86
N ASN A 225 2.47 -33.62 -20.09
CA ASN A 225 2.59 -32.28 -19.52
C ASN A 225 3.76 -32.21 -18.52
N ILE A 226 3.89 -33.16 -17.60
CA ILE A 226 5.01 -33.20 -16.63
C ILE A 226 6.35 -33.26 -17.34
N LYS A 227 6.51 -34.11 -18.36
CA LYS A 227 7.75 -34.23 -19.14
C LYS A 227 8.09 -32.92 -19.85
N GLN A 228 7.10 -32.23 -20.42
CA GLN A 228 7.30 -30.91 -21.03
C GLN A 228 7.79 -29.89 -19.99
N ARG A 229 7.10 -29.80 -18.84
CA ARG A 229 7.46 -28.87 -17.76
C ARG A 229 8.86 -29.13 -17.22
N ALA A 230 9.23 -30.41 -17.06
CA ALA A 230 10.54 -30.84 -16.58
C ALA A 230 11.70 -30.30 -17.46
N THR A 231 11.47 -30.11 -18.76
CA THR A 231 12.53 -29.60 -19.66
C THR A 231 12.98 -28.18 -19.35
N TRP A 232 12.11 -27.36 -18.74
CA TRP A 232 12.36 -25.95 -18.43
C TRP A 232 13.05 -25.74 -17.08
N PHE A 233 13.14 -26.78 -16.25
CA PHE A 233 13.78 -26.71 -14.93
C PHE A 233 15.14 -27.41 -14.90
N ARG A 234 15.96 -27.06 -13.89
CA ARG A 234 17.28 -27.68 -13.67
C ARG A 234 17.20 -28.98 -12.87
N THR A 235 16.17 -29.12 -12.04
CA THR A 235 15.94 -30.27 -11.16
C THR A 235 15.01 -31.29 -11.81
N SER A 236 15.12 -32.55 -11.40
CA SER A 236 14.14 -33.59 -11.74
C SER A 236 12.83 -33.47 -10.97
N ASP A 237 12.78 -32.64 -9.92
CA ASP A 237 11.58 -32.37 -9.15
C ASP A 237 10.78 -31.23 -9.81
N VAL A 238 9.55 -31.53 -10.21
CA VAL A 238 8.62 -30.60 -10.88
C VAL A 238 7.45 -30.31 -9.96
N LEU A 239 7.17 -29.03 -9.75
CA LEU A 239 5.97 -28.60 -9.05
C LEU A 239 4.80 -28.57 -10.04
N TRP A 240 3.76 -29.34 -9.77
CA TRP A 240 2.54 -29.33 -10.57
C TRP A 240 1.36 -28.84 -9.73
N PRO A 241 0.87 -27.61 -9.95
CA PRO A 241 -0.24 -27.05 -9.18
C PRO A 241 -1.55 -27.76 -9.54
N TRP A 242 -2.20 -28.38 -8.56
CA TRP A 242 -3.54 -28.94 -8.72
C TRP A 242 -4.58 -28.00 -8.16
N GLY A 243 -5.19 -27.19 -9.02
CA GLY A 243 -6.15 -26.16 -8.61
C GLY A 243 -6.42 -25.13 -9.69
N CYS A 244 -7.32 -24.21 -9.39
CA CYS A 244 -7.64 -22.99 -10.12
C CYS A 244 -8.63 -22.18 -9.25
N ASP A 245 -9.14 -21.08 -9.79
CA ASP A 245 -10.12 -20.24 -9.11
C ASP A 245 -11.34 -21.05 -8.68
N LYS A 246 -11.71 -20.90 -7.41
CA LYS A 246 -12.91 -21.48 -6.80
C LYS A 246 -13.00 -23.01 -6.92
N GLN A 247 -11.86 -23.69 -7.08
CA GLN A 247 -11.78 -25.15 -7.10
C GLN A 247 -11.81 -25.74 -5.68
N PHE A 248 -11.93 -27.07 -5.59
CA PHE A 248 -12.09 -27.83 -4.33
C PHE A 248 -13.35 -27.48 -3.52
N PHE A 249 -14.38 -26.90 -4.15
CA PHE A 249 -15.68 -26.67 -3.52
C PHE A 249 -16.32 -27.98 -3.03
N ASN A 250 -16.16 -29.06 -3.81
CA ASN A 250 -16.41 -30.42 -3.38
C ASN A 250 -15.09 -31.22 -3.48
N ALA A 251 -14.31 -31.17 -2.40
CA ALA A 251 -13.02 -31.86 -2.33
C ALA A 251 -13.15 -33.38 -2.47
N SER A 252 -14.29 -33.97 -2.07
CA SER A 252 -14.50 -35.43 -2.11
C SER A 252 -14.45 -35.98 -3.53
N VAL A 253 -15.13 -35.29 -4.47
CA VAL A 253 -15.12 -35.66 -5.89
C VAL A 253 -13.73 -35.47 -6.50
N GLN A 254 -13.02 -34.40 -6.12
CA GLN A 254 -11.67 -34.18 -6.62
C GLN A 254 -10.70 -35.27 -6.15
N TYR A 255 -10.57 -35.48 -4.84
CA TYR A 255 -9.62 -36.46 -4.30
C TYR A 255 -9.92 -37.88 -4.75
N SER A 256 -11.19 -38.28 -4.88
CA SER A 256 -11.56 -39.62 -5.33
C SER A 256 -11.03 -39.93 -6.74
N ASN A 257 -11.02 -38.94 -7.63
CA ASN A 257 -10.50 -39.10 -8.99
C ASN A 257 -8.97 -38.94 -9.04
N MET A 258 -8.40 -38.03 -8.24
CA MET A 258 -6.95 -37.85 -8.12
C MET A 258 -6.26 -39.11 -7.60
N ASP A 259 -6.83 -39.76 -6.58
CA ASP A 259 -6.26 -40.97 -5.96
C ASP A 259 -6.15 -42.12 -6.98
N LEU A 260 -7.18 -42.32 -7.81
CA LEU A 260 -7.16 -43.33 -8.88
C LEU A 260 -6.05 -43.06 -9.89
N LEU A 261 -5.96 -41.82 -10.36
CA LEU A 261 -4.99 -41.43 -11.37
C LEU A 261 -3.54 -41.51 -10.88
N LEU A 262 -3.28 -41.02 -9.66
CA LEU A 262 -1.94 -41.05 -9.07
C LEU A 262 -1.47 -42.49 -8.82
N ASN A 263 -2.36 -43.37 -8.34
CA ASN A 263 -2.04 -44.79 -8.14
C ASN A 263 -1.69 -45.46 -9.47
N TYR A 264 -2.50 -45.24 -10.51
CA TYR A 264 -2.25 -45.81 -11.84
C TYR A 264 -0.90 -45.38 -12.44
N ILE A 265 -0.56 -44.08 -12.35
CA ILE A 265 0.73 -43.56 -12.83
C ILE A 265 1.89 -44.18 -12.05
N ASN A 266 1.76 -44.35 -10.73
CA ASN A 266 2.81 -44.92 -9.90
C ASN A 266 2.99 -46.44 -10.12
N GLU A 267 1.91 -47.18 -10.35
CA GLU A 267 1.95 -48.60 -10.73
C GLU A 267 2.64 -48.82 -12.08
N HIS A 268 2.45 -47.90 -13.03
CA HIS A 268 3.08 -47.92 -14.36
C HIS A 268 4.27 -46.96 -14.45
N SER A 269 4.93 -46.69 -13.32
CA SER A 269 6.02 -45.70 -13.25
C SER A 269 7.23 -46.08 -14.10
N ASP A 270 7.49 -47.38 -14.30
CA ASP A 270 8.54 -47.88 -15.19
C ASP A 270 8.25 -47.58 -16.68
N GLU A 271 6.96 -47.60 -17.07
CA GLU A 271 6.53 -47.30 -18.44
C GLU A 271 6.52 -45.79 -18.71
N PHE A 272 5.99 -45.01 -17.76
CA PHE A 272 5.87 -43.56 -17.90
C PHE A 272 7.18 -42.82 -17.59
N GLY A 273 8.07 -43.40 -16.78
CA GLY A 273 9.32 -42.79 -16.32
C GLY A 273 9.10 -41.61 -15.35
N VAL A 274 7.98 -41.59 -14.64
CA VAL A 274 7.57 -40.51 -13.72
C VAL A 274 6.96 -41.12 -12.47
N THR A 275 7.27 -40.54 -11.31
CA THR A 275 6.61 -40.85 -10.03
C THR A 275 5.89 -39.60 -9.55
N VAL A 276 4.66 -39.77 -9.06
CA VAL A 276 3.79 -38.66 -8.64
C VAL A 276 3.35 -38.85 -7.19
N GLN A 277 3.32 -37.76 -6.43
CA GLN A 277 2.87 -37.79 -5.03
C GLN A 277 2.16 -36.48 -4.66
N TYR A 278 1.28 -36.54 -3.68
CA TYR A 278 0.76 -35.33 -3.03
C TYR A 278 1.89 -34.64 -2.26
N ALA A 279 2.07 -33.36 -2.52
CA ALA A 279 3.10 -32.55 -1.90
C ALA A 279 2.51 -31.19 -1.53
N THR A 280 2.97 -30.63 -0.41
CA THR A 280 2.79 -29.21 -0.15
C THR A 280 3.94 -28.41 -0.78
N VAL A 281 3.85 -27.08 -0.69
CA VAL A 281 4.90 -26.18 -1.19
C VAL A 281 6.19 -26.38 -0.39
N GLY A 282 6.08 -26.63 0.93
CA GLY A 282 7.21 -26.95 1.78
C GLY A 282 7.92 -28.25 1.37
N ASP A 283 7.17 -29.31 1.05
CA ASP A 283 7.76 -30.58 0.57
C ASP A 283 8.56 -30.37 -0.72
N TYR A 284 8.01 -29.59 -1.67
CA TYR A 284 8.67 -29.28 -2.93
C TYR A 284 9.98 -28.52 -2.71
N PHE A 285 9.96 -27.44 -1.92
CA PHE A 285 11.17 -26.67 -1.67
C PHE A 285 12.21 -27.46 -0.86
N GLN A 286 11.77 -28.34 0.05
CA GLN A 286 12.68 -29.25 0.75
C GLN A 286 13.37 -30.22 -0.22
N ALA A 287 12.63 -30.79 -1.17
CA ALA A 287 13.19 -31.65 -2.20
C ALA A 287 14.24 -30.91 -3.04
N VAL A 288 13.90 -29.72 -3.55
CA VAL A 288 14.81 -28.88 -4.34
C VAL A 288 16.04 -28.46 -3.53
N TYR A 289 15.87 -28.12 -2.25
CA TYR A 289 16.98 -27.78 -1.36
C TYR A 289 17.93 -28.96 -1.17
N ASN A 290 17.40 -30.18 -1.03
CA ASN A 290 18.19 -31.40 -0.82
C ASN A 290 19.02 -31.80 -2.06
N ARG A 291 18.62 -31.41 -3.28
CA ARG A 291 19.38 -31.65 -4.52
C ARG A 291 20.73 -30.94 -4.58
N ASN A 292 20.96 -29.93 -3.73
CA ASN A 292 22.27 -29.27 -3.54
C ASN A 292 22.84 -28.58 -4.80
N VAL A 293 21.95 -28.08 -5.67
CA VAL A 293 22.29 -27.35 -6.91
C VAL A 293 22.73 -25.92 -6.59
N ALA A 294 23.66 -25.37 -7.37
CA ALA A 294 24.05 -23.97 -7.32
C ALA A 294 23.16 -23.11 -8.24
N TRP A 295 22.62 -22.03 -7.68
CA TRP A 295 21.66 -21.15 -8.35
C TRP A 295 22.31 -19.83 -8.81
N GLU A 296 21.77 -19.27 -9.88
CA GLU A 296 22.12 -17.92 -10.33
C GLU A 296 21.52 -16.88 -9.40
N ILE A 297 22.21 -15.74 -9.28
CA ILE A 297 21.74 -14.60 -8.49
C ILE A 297 21.05 -13.62 -9.44
N ARG A 298 19.83 -13.23 -9.10
CA ARG A 298 19.15 -12.08 -9.69
C ARG A 298 19.30 -10.90 -8.73
N ASP A 299 19.85 -9.80 -9.22
CA ASP A 299 19.98 -8.56 -8.46
C ASP A 299 18.62 -7.85 -8.27
N SER A 300 18.63 -6.56 -7.94
CA SER A 300 17.46 -5.77 -7.53
C SER A 300 16.43 -5.50 -8.63
N GLN A 301 16.50 -6.20 -9.77
CA GLN A 301 15.55 -6.05 -10.87
C GLN A 301 14.23 -6.76 -10.54
N ASP A 302 13.12 -6.09 -10.84
CA ASP A 302 11.77 -6.63 -10.70
C ASP A 302 11.25 -7.24 -12.02
N PHE A 303 9.98 -7.62 -12.02
CA PHE A 303 9.26 -8.21 -13.16
C PHE A 303 8.08 -7.32 -13.59
N LEU A 304 8.25 -6.00 -13.49
CA LEU A 304 7.28 -5.00 -13.91
C LEU A 304 7.76 -4.26 -15.18
N PRO A 305 6.86 -3.86 -16.10
CA PRO A 305 5.44 -4.20 -16.11
C PRO A 305 5.18 -5.65 -16.57
N TYR A 306 4.02 -6.18 -16.22
CA TYR A 306 3.56 -7.50 -16.66
C TYR A 306 2.84 -7.41 -18.01
N SER A 307 3.14 -8.33 -18.92
CA SER A 307 2.47 -8.47 -20.20
C SER A 307 2.23 -9.94 -20.49
N THR A 308 0.98 -10.33 -20.71
CA THR A 308 0.59 -11.70 -21.11
C THR A 308 0.93 -11.97 -22.56
N GLU A 309 0.69 -10.98 -23.42
CA GLU A 309 0.82 -11.06 -24.88
C GLU A 309 1.35 -9.72 -25.44
N PRO A 310 1.76 -9.64 -26.73
CA PRO A 310 2.35 -8.43 -27.31
C PRO A 310 1.51 -7.14 -27.21
N PHE A 311 0.18 -7.25 -27.15
CA PHE A 311 -0.74 -6.11 -27.05
C PHE A 311 -1.49 -6.04 -25.71
N GLN A 312 -1.14 -6.87 -24.74
CA GLN A 312 -1.82 -6.97 -23.44
C GLN A 312 -0.88 -6.60 -22.30
N ALA A 313 -0.54 -5.32 -22.19
CA ALA A 313 0.26 -4.79 -21.09
C ALA A 313 -0.65 -4.42 -19.91
N TRP A 314 -0.40 -5.04 -18.75
CA TRP A 314 -1.18 -4.88 -17.52
C TRP A 314 -0.68 -3.67 -16.75
N THR A 315 -0.83 -2.48 -17.34
CA THR A 315 -0.38 -1.22 -16.71
C THR A 315 -1.53 -0.26 -16.43
N GLY A 316 -2.75 -0.63 -16.81
CA GLY A 316 -3.95 0.16 -16.55
C GLY A 316 -4.36 0.17 -15.07
N PHE A 317 -4.20 -0.97 -14.39
CA PHE A 317 -4.56 -1.12 -12.98
C PHE A 317 -3.72 -0.26 -12.02
N TYR A 318 -2.58 0.26 -12.49
CA TYR A 318 -1.78 1.23 -11.74
C TYR A 318 -2.60 2.46 -11.34
N THR A 319 -3.68 2.77 -12.07
CA THR A 319 -4.60 3.87 -11.73
C THR A 319 -6.06 3.47 -11.58
N SER A 320 -6.52 2.37 -12.17
CA SER A 320 -7.94 1.97 -12.10
C SER A 320 -8.54 2.18 -10.71
N ARG A 321 -9.69 2.87 -10.65
CA ARG A 321 -10.33 3.29 -9.39
C ARG A 321 -9.46 4.16 -8.47
N SER A 322 -8.88 5.23 -9.02
CA SER A 322 -8.05 6.22 -8.30
C SER A 322 -8.68 6.77 -7.00
N ALA A 323 -10.01 6.84 -6.91
CA ALA A 323 -10.72 7.20 -5.68
C ALA A 323 -10.52 6.18 -4.55
N LEU A 324 -10.65 4.87 -4.84
CA LEU A 324 -10.44 3.79 -3.86
C LEU A 324 -8.99 3.79 -3.36
N LYS A 325 -8.02 3.91 -4.27
CA LYS A 325 -6.58 4.02 -3.92
C LYS A 325 -6.32 5.18 -2.96
N GLY A 326 -6.95 6.33 -3.18
CA GLY A 326 -6.88 7.49 -2.28
C GLY A 326 -7.51 7.24 -0.90
N ILE A 327 -8.68 6.59 -0.85
CA ILE A 327 -9.34 6.23 0.42
C ILE A 327 -8.48 5.23 1.22
N ALA A 328 -7.94 4.20 0.57
CA ALA A 328 -7.08 3.20 1.22
C ALA A 328 -5.84 3.84 1.87
N ARG A 329 -5.19 4.79 1.18
CA ARG A 329 -4.04 5.54 1.73
C ARG A 329 -4.41 6.38 2.95
N ARG A 330 -5.54 7.08 2.91
CA ARG A 330 -6.04 7.86 4.06
C ARG A 330 -6.44 6.97 5.22
N ALA A 331 -7.03 5.81 4.95
CA ALA A 331 -7.38 4.82 5.96
C ALA A 331 -6.13 4.27 6.67
N SER A 332 -5.08 3.91 5.92
CA SER A 332 -3.78 3.48 6.46
C SER A 332 -3.13 4.58 7.31
N SER A 333 -3.09 5.83 6.81
CA SER A 333 -2.56 6.96 7.57
C SER A 333 -3.32 7.21 8.88
N LEU A 334 -4.65 7.11 8.85
CA LEU A 334 -5.49 7.32 10.04
C LEU A 334 -5.31 6.17 11.03
N LEU A 335 -5.14 4.94 10.55
CA LEU A 335 -4.85 3.78 11.39
C LEU A 335 -3.52 3.99 12.13
N HIS A 336 -2.46 4.32 11.41
CA HIS A 336 -1.15 4.61 12.02
C HIS A 336 -1.25 5.69 13.12
N ALA A 337 -1.97 6.78 12.85
CA ALA A 337 -2.21 7.83 13.84
C ALA A 337 -3.07 7.38 15.03
N GLY A 338 -4.11 6.58 14.78
CA GLY A 338 -5.01 6.07 15.82
C GLY A 338 -4.32 5.08 16.77
N GLU A 339 -3.47 4.20 16.23
CA GLU A 339 -2.70 3.23 17.02
C GLU A 339 -1.66 3.90 17.91
N SER A 340 -0.90 4.86 17.35
CA SER A 340 0.11 5.59 18.10
C SER A 340 -0.53 6.45 19.19
N PHE A 341 -1.69 7.07 18.90
CA PHE A 341 -2.44 7.87 19.87
C PHE A 341 -3.05 7.01 20.99
N PHE A 342 -3.64 5.87 20.66
CA PHE A 342 -4.18 4.93 21.64
C PHE A 342 -3.08 4.34 22.55
N THR A 343 -1.94 3.95 21.97
CA THR A 343 -0.79 3.43 22.74
C THR A 343 -0.31 4.47 23.76
N GLN A 344 -0.23 5.74 23.36
CA GLN A 344 0.10 6.83 24.28
C GLN A 344 -0.93 7.00 25.38
N TYR A 345 -2.21 6.96 25.06
CA TYR A 345 -3.29 7.10 26.04
C TYR A 345 -3.23 5.99 27.09
N VAL A 346 -3.12 4.72 26.68
CA VAL A 346 -3.04 3.58 27.61
C VAL A 346 -1.85 3.70 28.57
N ARG A 347 -0.73 4.26 28.10
CA ARG A 347 0.46 4.48 28.93
C ARG A 347 0.38 5.73 29.80
N LYS A 348 -0.24 6.80 29.33
CA LYS A 348 -0.35 8.08 30.06
C LYS A 348 -1.46 8.07 31.10
N GLN A 349 -2.56 7.38 30.83
CA GLN A 349 -3.73 7.29 31.71
C GLN A 349 -4.20 5.82 31.82
N PRO A 350 -3.49 4.98 32.59
CA PRO A 350 -3.84 3.57 32.74
C PRO A 350 -5.25 3.34 33.31
N ALA A 351 -5.76 4.30 34.11
CA ALA A 351 -7.07 4.29 34.76
C ALA A 351 -8.14 5.15 34.05
N GLY A 352 -7.90 5.57 32.80
CA GLY A 352 -8.86 6.39 32.05
C GLY A 352 -10.18 5.68 31.78
N SER A 353 -11.25 6.44 31.49
CA SER A 353 -12.62 5.91 31.40
C SER A 353 -12.91 5.13 30.11
N VAL A 354 -12.05 5.27 29.09
CA VAL A 354 -12.20 4.55 27.81
C VAL A 354 -11.93 3.05 27.98
N CYS A 355 -12.92 2.23 27.66
CA CYS A 355 -12.79 0.77 27.66
C CYS A 355 -11.72 0.31 26.65
N LYS A 356 -10.60 -0.19 27.17
CA LYS A 356 -9.45 -0.64 26.37
C LYS A 356 -9.81 -1.78 25.41
N CYS A 357 -10.68 -2.70 25.82
CA CYS A 357 -11.15 -3.81 24.97
C CYS A 357 -12.00 -3.31 23.79
N GLN A 358 -12.86 -2.31 24.01
CA GLN A 358 -13.66 -1.73 22.93
C GLN A 358 -12.79 -0.92 21.97
N ALA A 359 -11.81 -0.18 22.49
CA ALA A 359 -10.83 0.54 21.67
C ALA A 359 -10.03 -0.39 20.75
N LEU A 360 -9.55 -1.53 21.27
CA LEU A 360 -8.87 -2.53 20.45
C LEU A 360 -9.76 -3.09 19.34
N LYS A 361 -11.05 -3.36 19.61
CA LYS A 361 -11.98 -3.81 18.57
C LYS A 361 -12.18 -2.76 17.47
N GLN A 362 -12.24 -1.47 17.84
CA GLN A 362 -12.36 -0.38 16.88
C GLN A 362 -11.12 -0.25 15.99
N LEU A 363 -9.91 -0.35 16.58
CA LEU A 363 -8.65 -0.36 15.83
C LEU A 363 -8.57 -1.60 14.93
N GLN A 364 -8.91 -2.77 15.46
CA GLN A 364 -8.90 -4.04 14.73
C GLN A 364 -9.82 -4.01 13.51
N SER A 365 -11.02 -3.40 13.62
CA SER A 365 -11.92 -3.22 12.49
C SER A 365 -11.27 -2.46 11.34
N LEU A 366 -10.49 -1.39 11.63
CA LEU A 366 -9.76 -0.67 10.59
C LEU A 366 -8.52 -1.43 10.11
N ARG A 367 -7.78 -2.13 10.98
CA ARG A 367 -6.66 -3.00 10.58
C ARG A 367 -7.10 -4.03 9.55
N TRP A 368 -8.26 -4.66 9.77
CA TRP A 368 -8.81 -5.66 8.87
C TRP A 368 -9.23 -5.06 7.55
N ALA A 369 -9.93 -3.92 7.54
CA ALA A 369 -10.34 -3.26 6.30
C ALA A 369 -9.14 -2.78 5.46
N VAL A 370 -8.11 -2.22 6.10
CA VAL A 370 -6.87 -1.81 5.42
C VAL A 370 -6.10 -3.02 4.89
N SER A 371 -6.13 -4.15 5.59
CA SER A 371 -5.46 -5.39 5.17
C SER A 371 -6.20 -6.09 4.03
N GLU A 372 -7.53 -6.13 4.09
CA GLU A 372 -8.43 -6.70 3.07
C GLU A 372 -8.25 -5.99 1.72
N VAL A 373 -8.25 -4.64 1.71
CA VAL A 373 -8.11 -3.90 0.45
C VAL A 373 -6.76 -4.10 -0.24
N GLN A 374 -5.71 -4.59 0.44
CA GLN A 374 -4.42 -4.86 -0.22
C GLN A 374 -4.47 -6.06 -1.18
N HIS A 375 -5.57 -6.82 -1.20
CA HIS A 375 -5.79 -7.91 -2.14
C HIS A 375 -5.48 -7.49 -3.58
N HIS A 376 -4.97 -8.42 -4.38
CA HIS A 376 -4.59 -8.15 -5.77
C HIS A 376 -5.75 -7.81 -6.71
N ASP A 377 -7.00 -7.93 -6.25
CA ASP A 377 -8.18 -7.32 -6.90
C ASP A 377 -8.79 -6.13 -6.15
N GLY A 378 -8.32 -5.81 -4.94
CA GLY A 378 -8.84 -4.70 -4.14
C GLY A 378 -8.21 -3.38 -4.56
N ILE A 379 -6.99 -3.12 -4.08
CA ILE A 379 -6.27 -1.86 -4.31
C ILE A 379 -5.95 -1.62 -5.79
N THR A 380 -5.85 -2.68 -6.59
CA THR A 380 -5.63 -2.63 -8.04
C THR A 380 -6.82 -2.06 -8.80
N GLY A 381 -8.02 -2.14 -8.23
CA GLY A 381 -9.24 -1.61 -8.84
C GLY A 381 -9.80 -2.52 -9.95
N THR A 382 -9.54 -3.82 -9.86
CA THR A 382 -9.92 -4.84 -10.86
C THR A 382 -11.14 -5.67 -10.44
N GLU A 383 -11.76 -5.33 -9.32
CA GLU A 383 -12.98 -5.91 -8.79
C GLU A 383 -14.26 -5.37 -9.46
N SER A 384 -15.38 -6.10 -9.28
CA SER A 384 -16.70 -5.62 -9.70
C SER A 384 -17.17 -4.41 -8.86
N PRO A 385 -18.02 -3.51 -9.39
CA PRO A 385 -18.51 -2.33 -8.67
C PRO A 385 -19.11 -2.64 -7.28
N LYS A 386 -19.84 -3.76 -7.14
CA LYS A 386 -20.43 -4.15 -5.85
C LYS A 386 -19.38 -4.53 -4.80
N VAL A 387 -18.27 -5.13 -5.23
CA VAL A 387 -17.14 -5.50 -4.35
C VAL A 387 -16.34 -4.25 -4.00
N LYS A 388 -16.15 -3.35 -4.97
CA LYS A 388 -15.57 -2.02 -4.72
C LYS A 388 -16.34 -1.26 -3.63
N ASP A 389 -17.67 -1.21 -3.73
CA ASP A 389 -18.50 -0.53 -2.74
C ASP A 389 -18.35 -1.17 -1.35
N MET A 390 -18.28 -2.50 -1.28
CA MET A 390 -17.98 -3.22 -0.02
C MET A 390 -16.63 -2.80 0.58
N TYR A 391 -15.56 -2.73 -0.20
CA TYR A 391 -14.25 -2.27 0.29
C TYR A 391 -14.31 -0.81 0.79
N VAL A 392 -14.97 0.08 0.04
CA VAL A 392 -15.14 1.48 0.44
C VAL A 392 -15.93 1.58 1.74
N ASP A 393 -17.03 0.83 1.87
CA ASP A 393 -17.88 0.84 3.07
C ASP A 393 -17.11 0.32 4.30
N ASN A 394 -16.38 -0.79 4.16
CA ASN A 394 -15.53 -1.36 5.23
C ASN A 394 -14.46 -0.35 5.69
N LEU A 395 -13.76 0.30 4.74
CA LEU A 395 -12.75 1.31 5.03
C LEU A 395 -13.37 2.53 5.73
N MET A 396 -14.48 3.06 5.20
CA MET A 396 -15.15 4.24 5.76
C MET A 396 -15.69 3.97 7.16
N TYR A 397 -16.28 2.79 7.39
CA TYR A 397 -16.75 2.35 8.70
C TYR A 397 -15.60 2.21 9.71
N GLY A 398 -14.49 1.58 9.31
CA GLY A 398 -13.28 1.48 10.13
C GLY A 398 -12.69 2.86 10.47
N MET A 399 -12.59 3.76 9.48
CA MET A 399 -12.11 5.12 9.69
C MET A 399 -13.00 5.90 10.66
N PHE A 400 -14.33 5.75 10.55
CA PHE A 400 -15.27 6.36 11.48
C PHE A 400 -15.07 5.86 12.93
N ASN A 401 -14.88 4.55 13.11
CA ASN A 401 -14.65 3.96 14.44
C ASN A 401 -13.35 4.45 15.08
N VAL A 402 -12.26 4.56 14.31
CA VAL A 402 -10.98 5.08 14.84
C VAL A 402 -11.07 6.57 15.14
N LYS A 403 -11.75 7.37 14.30
CA LYS A 403 -12.02 8.78 14.59
C LYS A 403 -12.82 8.94 15.88
N LYS A 404 -13.84 8.10 16.08
CA LYS A 404 -14.64 8.07 17.32
C LYS A 404 -13.76 7.75 18.53
N LEU A 405 -12.87 6.75 18.41
CA LEU A 405 -11.91 6.41 19.45
C LEU A 405 -10.98 7.58 19.81
N MET A 406 -10.38 8.23 18.81
CA MET A 406 -9.51 9.39 19.03
C MET A 406 -10.26 10.54 19.72
N ALA A 407 -11.52 10.79 19.32
CA ALA A 407 -12.36 11.79 19.98
C ALA A 407 -12.68 11.41 21.44
N SER A 408 -12.99 10.14 21.73
CA SER A 408 -13.23 9.66 23.10
C SER A 408 -11.99 9.77 23.98
N ILE A 409 -10.80 9.48 23.44
CA ILE A 409 -9.52 9.65 24.16
C ILE A 409 -9.29 11.11 24.53
N ILE A 410 -9.52 12.03 23.57
CA ILE A 410 -9.38 13.47 23.81
C ILE A 410 -10.37 13.95 24.87
N PHE A 411 -11.61 13.46 24.80
CA PHE A 411 -12.64 13.80 25.79
C PHE A 411 -12.20 13.38 27.19
N ASP A 412 -11.69 12.15 27.36
CA ASP A 412 -11.20 11.66 28.66
C ASP A 412 -9.97 12.43 29.15
N MET A 413 -9.04 12.76 28.25
CA MET A 413 -7.87 13.58 28.58
C MET A 413 -8.23 15.02 28.98
N ASN A 414 -9.29 15.58 28.40
CA ASN A 414 -9.75 16.95 28.69
C ASN A 414 -10.71 17.02 29.88
N ASN A 415 -11.49 15.98 30.16
CA ASN A 415 -12.53 15.94 31.19
C ASN A 415 -12.09 15.20 32.45
N ALA A 416 -11.16 15.81 33.19
CA ALA A 416 -11.09 15.60 34.63
C ALA A 416 -12.33 16.14 35.38
N GLU A 417 -13.29 16.81 34.72
CA GLU A 417 -14.59 17.13 35.31
C GLU A 417 -15.75 16.90 34.33
N LYS A 418 -16.81 16.27 34.86
CA LYS A 418 -18.05 15.89 34.18
C LYS A 418 -18.81 17.13 33.70
N ASN A 419 -19.06 17.25 32.40
CA ASN A 419 -20.39 17.48 31.80
C ASN A 419 -20.30 17.82 30.29
N GLY A 420 -21.21 17.25 29.51
CA GLY A 420 -21.62 17.80 28.21
C GLY A 420 -21.05 17.12 26.96
N GLU A 421 -21.96 16.64 26.11
CA GLU A 421 -21.70 15.94 24.85
C GLU A 421 -20.92 16.81 23.84
N VAL A 422 -19.78 16.29 23.36
CA VAL A 422 -19.03 16.88 22.24
C VAL A 422 -19.49 16.21 20.95
N TYR A 423 -20.26 16.92 20.14
CA TYR A 423 -20.66 16.46 18.81
C TYR A 423 -19.44 16.29 17.89
N SER A 424 -19.28 15.08 17.38
CA SER A 424 -18.20 14.69 16.46
C SER A 424 -18.47 15.19 15.05
N HIS A 425 -17.71 16.18 14.58
CA HIS A 425 -17.59 16.46 13.15
C HIS A 425 -16.15 16.23 12.71
N VAL A 426 -15.84 14.99 12.32
CA VAL A 426 -14.52 14.61 11.79
C VAL A 426 -14.60 14.43 10.28
N TYR A 427 -14.54 15.57 9.58
CA TYR A 427 -14.37 15.73 8.14
C TYR A 427 -15.37 14.96 7.25
N ASN A 428 -16.48 15.63 6.91
CA ASN A 428 -17.18 15.47 5.64
C ASN A 428 -17.12 16.85 4.97
N LYS A 429 -16.63 16.94 3.73
CA LYS A 429 -16.51 18.22 2.99
C LYS A 429 -17.86 18.97 2.88
N ASP A 430 -18.98 18.26 3.03
CA ASP A 430 -20.33 18.81 2.84
C ASP A 430 -21.12 19.11 4.12
N SER A 431 -20.65 18.73 5.32
CA SER A 431 -21.41 18.95 6.57
C SER A 431 -20.85 20.00 7.50
N ALA A 432 -19.79 20.73 7.10
CA ALA A 432 -19.37 21.96 7.77
C ALA A 432 -20.29 23.13 7.41
N LYS A 433 -21.62 22.99 7.60
CA LYS A 433 -22.49 24.16 7.75
C LYS A 433 -22.26 24.71 9.15
N LEU A 434 -21.25 25.57 9.26
CA LEU A 434 -20.88 26.32 10.46
C LEU A 434 -22.00 27.33 10.77
N GLY A 435 -23.07 26.87 11.40
CA GLY A 435 -24.21 27.68 11.80
C GLY A 435 -24.36 27.65 13.31
N THR A 436 -23.74 28.60 14.01
CA THR A 436 -24.25 29.32 15.20
C THR A 436 -23.13 30.17 15.82
N VAL A 437 -23.51 31.36 16.29
CA VAL A 437 -22.68 32.57 16.37
C VAL A 437 -21.96 32.77 17.71
N ASP A 438 -21.95 31.82 18.65
CA ASP A 438 -21.54 32.14 20.03
C ASP A 438 -20.68 31.08 20.76
N VAL A 439 -19.93 30.25 20.02
CA VAL A 439 -19.15 29.16 20.62
C VAL A 439 -17.67 29.29 20.29
N ASP A 440 -16.83 29.49 21.32
CA ASP A 440 -15.37 29.34 21.21
C ASP A 440 -15.07 27.90 20.77
N GLN A 441 -14.58 27.74 19.54
CA GLN A 441 -14.20 26.43 18.99
C GLN A 441 -12.70 26.21 19.18
N TYR A 442 -12.33 24.98 19.50
CA TYR A 442 -10.94 24.57 19.57
C TYR A 442 -10.65 23.44 18.59
N VAL A 443 -9.44 23.44 18.07
CA VAL A 443 -8.90 22.46 17.14
C VAL A 443 -7.74 21.75 17.82
N ILE A 444 -7.79 20.43 17.86
CA ILE A 444 -6.67 19.61 18.31
C ILE A 444 -6.00 19.01 17.10
N VAL A 445 -4.68 19.20 17.01
CA VAL A 445 -3.87 18.67 15.93
C VAL A 445 -2.90 17.66 16.52
N TYR A 446 -2.98 16.43 16.03
CA TYR A 446 -2.09 15.33 16.41
C TYR A 446 -1.06 15.05 15.32
N ASN A 447 0.21 15.01 15.69
CA ASN A 447 1.30 14.61 14.82
C ASN A 447 1.61 13.11 15.01
N PRO A 448 1.32 12.26 14.01
CA PRO A 448 1.62 10.84 14.08
C PRO A 448 3.10 10.51 13.82
N LEU A 449 3.87 11.42 13.20
CA LEU A 449 5.29 11.19 12.93
C LEU A 449 6.10 11.37 14.20
N ALA A 450 7.14 10.55 14.39
CA ALA A 450 8.14 10.72 15.45
C ALA A 450 9.18 11.81 15.13
N TRP A 451 8.81 12.84 14.36
CA TRP A 451 9.63 14.01 14.06
C TRP A 451 8.92 15.28 14.48
N ASN A 452 9.69 16.32 14.79
CA ASN A 452 9.12 17.64 14.94
C ASN A 452 8.75 18.16 13.55
N ILE A 453 7.48 18.49 13.35
CA ILE A 453 6.99 19.00 12.07
C ILE A 453 6.44 20.41 12.23
N THR A 454 6.72 21.24 11.23
CA THR A 454 6.05 22.50 11.01
C THR A 454 5.22 22.33 9.74
N THR A 455 3.90 22.52 9.82
CA THR A 455 3.01 22.41 8.64
C THR A 455 1.81 23.33 8.76
N PHE A 456 1.09 23.51 7.67
CA PHE A 456 -0.19 24.20 7.66
C PHE A 456 -1.34 23.22 7.85
N VAL A 457 -2.30 23.62 8.69
CA VAL A 457 -3.59 22.95 8.85
C VAL A 457 -4.67 23.81 8.20
N VAL A 458 -5.53 23.19 7.38
CA VAL A 458 -6.62 23.86 6.68
C VAL A 458 -7.95 23.56 7.36
N VAL A 459 -8.67 24.62 7.72
CA VAL A 459 -10.02 24.56 8.32
C VAL A 459 -10.98 25.41 7.51
N SER A 460 -12.09 24.84 7.06
CA SER A 460 -13.14 25.59 6.36
C SER A 460 -14.00 26.37 7.37
N ILE A 461 -14.18 27.66 7.12
CA ILE A 461 -14.84 28.63 8.00
C ILE A 461 -15.84 29.49 7.22
N SER A 462 -16.90 29.96 7.88
CA SER A 462 -17.91 30.84 7.23
C SER A 462 -17.62 32.34 7.35
N HIS A 463 -16.71 32.73 8.24
CA HIS A 463 -16.44 34.14 8.55
C HIS A 463 -14.99 34.49 8.27
N PRO A 464 -14.68 35.59 7.56
CA PRO A 464 -13.30 35.90 7.17
C PRO A 464 -12.43 36.48 8.31
N TYR A 465 -13.03 37.02 9.37
CA TYR A 465 -12.31 37.70 10.46
C TYR A 465 -12.08 36.76 11.65
N ILE A 466 -10.95 36.05 11.64
CA ILE A 466 -10.61 35.06 12.67
C ILE A 466 -9.24 35.34 13.28
N ARG A 467 -9.09 34.95 14.56
CA ARG A 467 -7.81 34.84 15.25
C ARG A 467 -7.62 33.43 15.81
N VAL A 468 -6.36 33.00 15.84
CA VAL A 468 -5.97 31.69 16.36
C VAL A 468 -4.96 31.87 17.49
N TYR A 469 -5.24 31.22 18.62
CA TYR A 469 -4.37 31.24 19.80
C TYR A 469 -3.89 29.82 20.12
N ASP A 470 -2.65 29.69 20.61
CA ASP A 470 -2.15 28.43 21.17
C ASP A 470 -2.71 28.18 22.58
N GLU A 471 -2.35 27.04 23.18
CA GLU A 471 -2.74 26.65 24.55
C GLU A 471 -2.31 27.67 25.62
N LEU A 472 -1.24 28.42 25.35
CA LEU A 472 -0.66 29.44 26.22
C LEU A 472 -1.25 30.85 25.95
N GLY A 473 -2.26 30.94 25.07
CA GLY A 473 -2.90 32.21 24.70
C GLY A 473 -2.08 33.09 23.78
N ARG A 474 -0.97 32.59 23.21
CA ARG A 474 -0.14 33.32 22.25
C ARG A 474 -0.77 33.25 20.86
N SER A 475 -0.70 34.36 20.11
CA SER A 475 -1.22 34.42 18.75
C SER A 475 -0.40 33.52 17.82
N VAL A 476 -1.08 32.68 17.04
CA VAL A 476 -0.46 31.81 16.02
C VAL A 476 -0.62 32.45 14.64
N PRO A 477 0.41 32.45 13.78
CA PRO A 477 0.28 32.93 12.40
C PRO A 477 -0.78 32.14 11.64
N ALA A 478 -1.77 32.86 11.10
CA ALA A 478 -2.84 32.28 10.31
C ALA A 478 -3.19 33.19 9.12
N GLN A 479 -3.69 32.57 8.06
CA GLN A 479 -4.13 33.24 6.84
C GLN A 479 -5.51 32.72 6.44
N VAL A 480 -6.39 33.61 6.01
CA VAL A 480 -7.71 33.28 5.47
C VAL A 480 -7.73 33.56 3.97
N GLN A 481 -8.31 32.66 3.18
CA GLN A 481 -8.49 32.87 1.74
C GLN A 481 -9.86 32.35 1.29
N SER A 482 -10.40 32.91 0.20
CA SER A 482 -11.63 32.40 -0.41
C SER A 482 -11.42 30.96 -0.88
N SER A 483 -12.36 30.07 -0.56
CA SER A 483 -12.27 28.68 -1.00
C SER A 483 -12.39 28.56 -2.51
N ALA A 484 -11.72 27.57 -3.11
CA ALA A 484 -11.80 27.29 -4.53
C ALA A 484 -13.14 26.63 -4.93
N GLU A 485 -13.81 25.95 -3.98
CA GLU A 485 -15.00 25.13 -4.25
C GLU A 485 -16.32 25.89 -4.01
N SER A 486 -16.33 26.89 -3.13
CA SER A 486 -17.54 27.63 -2.77
C SER A 486 -17.25 29.10 -2.51
N HIS A 487 -18.15 29.96 -3.01
CA HIS A 487 -18.09 31.42 -2.82
C HIS A 487 -18.48 31.84 -1.40
N PHE A 488 -19.06 30.94 -0.60
CA PHE A 488 -19.59 31.22 0.73
C PHE A 488 -18.70 30.71 1.87
N THR A 489 -17.63 29.98 1.56
CA THR A 489 -16.69 29.43 2.54
C THR A 489 -15.29 29.99 2.33
N TYR A 490 -14.59 30.22 3.44
CA TYR A 490 -13.19 30.60 3.45
C TYR A 490 -12.36 29.45 4.02
N ASP A 491 -11.13 29.30 3.53
CA ASP A 491 -10.16 28.34 4.05
C ASP A 491 -9.18 29.07 4.97
N LEU A 492 -9.13 28.64 6.23
CA LEU A 492 -8.20 29.10 7.25
C LEU A 492 -6.97 28.21 7.28
N TYR A 493 -5.82 28.79 6.96
CA TYR A 493 -4.51 28.16 7.05
C TYR A 493 -3.86 28.55 8.37
N ILE A 494 -3.59 27.57 9.22
CA ILE A 494 -2.96 27.75 10.53
C ILE A 494 -1.56 27.15 10.48
N LEU A 495 -0.53 27.94 10.77
CA LEU A 495 0.84 27.44 10.89
C LEU A 495 1.02 26.72 12.23
N VAL A 496 1.15 25.40 12.20
CA VAL A 496 1.31 24.57 13.39
C VAL A 496 2.72 24.00 13.47
N SER A 497 3.32 24.11 14.65
CA SER A 497 4.56 23.40 15.00
C SER A 497 4.25 22.40 16.10
N ILE A 498 4.50 21.12 15.83
CA ILE A 498 4.11 20.01 16.70
C ILE A 498 5.27 19.03 16.81
N SER A 499 5.59 18.64 18.04
CA SER A 499 6.68 17.69 18.30
C SER A 499 6.29 16.27 17.87
N GLY A 500 7.29 15.39 17.74
CA GLY A 500 7.06 13.99 17.39
C GLY A 500 6.07 13.29 18.32
N LEU A 501 5.11 12.56 17.76
CA LEU A 501 4.09 11.80 18.49
C LEU A 501 3.34 12.61 19.55
N SER A 502 3.05 13.89 19.29
CA SER A 502 2.37 14.77 20.25
C SER A 502 1.13 15.42 19.67
N TYR A 503 0.25 15.94 20.52
CA TYR A 503 -0.87 16.78 20.10
C TYR A 503 -0.74 18.19 20.68
N ARG A 504 -1.36 19.16 20.01
CA ARG A 504 -1.54 20.54 20.50
C ARG A 504 -2.94 21.04 20.20
N LYS A 505 -3.49 21.83 21.12
CA LYS A 505 -4.78 22.51 21.03
C LYS A 505 -4.60 23.96 20.58
N TYR A 506 -5.46 24.38 19.66
CA TYR A 506 -5.51 25.73 19.12
C TYR A 506 -6.93 26.27 19.26
N ASN A 507 -7.09 27.47 19.82
CA ASN A 507 -8.39 28.10 20.01
C ASN A 507 -8.66 29.08 18.85
N ILE A 508 -9.82 28.93 18.20
CA ILE A 508 -10.25 29.77 17.07
C ILE A 508 -11.33 30.71 17.56
N LYS A 509 -11.08 32.02 17.46
CA LYS A 509 -12.02 33.06 17.90
C LYS A 509 -12.40 34.00 16.76
N PRO A 510 -13.70 34.25 16.51
CA PRO A 510 -14.11 35.31 15.59
C PRO A 510 -13.71 36.67 16.17
N SER A 511 -13.21 37.57 15.33
CA SER A 511 -12.79 38.91 15.74
C SER A 511 -13.62 39.98 15.05
N LEU A 512 -14.10 40.96 15.82
CA LEU A 512 -14.92 42.08 15.34
C LEU A 512 -14.06 43.33 14.96
N GLY A 513 -12.73 43.21 14.81
CA GLY A 513 -11.84 44.39 14.64
C GLY A 513 -10.64 44.22 13.69
N LYS A 514 -9.97 45.34 13.36
CA LYS A 514 -8.86 45.56 12.39
C LYS A 514 -7.57 44.72 12.55
N GLN A 515 -7.54 43.77 13.47
CA GLN A 515 -6.38 42.92 13.78
C GLN A 515 -6.79 41.45 13.59
N SER A 516 -7.30 41.09 12.41
CA SER A 516 -7.64 39.70 12.04
C SER A 516 -6.44 39.01 11.38
N ALA A 517 -6.53 37.69 11.20
CA ALA A 517 -5.65 36.97 10.28
C ALA A 517 -5.61 37.65 8.89
N PHE A 518 -4.48 37.54 8.19
CA PHE A 518 -4.32 38.14 6.87
C PHE A 518 -5.30 37.50 5.88
N ILE A 519 -6.02 38.33 5.11
CA ILE A 519 -6.93 37.86 4.08
C ILE A 519 -6.20 37.89 2.74
N GLY A 520 -6.09 36.73 2.09
CA GLY A 520 -5.44 36.58 0.80
C GLY A 520 -6.06 37.47 -0.28
N ARG A 521 -5.23 38.14 -1.07
CA ARG A 521 -5.66 39.00 -2.18
C ARG A 521 -5.73 38.17 -3.47
N SER A 522 -6.93 37.94 -3.99
CA SER A 522 -7.11 37.30 -5.30
C SER A 522 -6.87 38.27 -6.46
N VAL A 523 -6.11 37.81 -7.46
CA VAL A 523 -5.91 38.47 -8.75
C VAL A 523 -6.30 37.49 -9.85
N GLN A 524 -7.37 37.81 -10.58
CA GLN A 524 -7.84 37.01 -11.71
C GLN A 524 -7.30 37.53 -13.03
N TYR A 525 -6.68 36.65 -13.80
CA TYR A 525 -6.16 36.93 -15.14
C TYR A 525 -7.17 36.50 -16.21
N LYS A 526 -7.19 37.23 -17.33
CA LYS A 526 -8.06 36.88 -18.46
C LYS A 526 -7.66 35.53 -19.05
N ARG A 527 -8.65 34.72 -19.44
CA ARG A 527 -8.46 33.46 -20.16
C ARG A 527 -7.67 33.70 -21.45
N LYS A 528 -6.70 32.83 -21.73
CA LYS A 528 -5.85 32.90 -22.93
C LYS A 528 -5.91 31.62 -23.73
N ASP A 529 -5.78 31.76 -25.05
CA ASP A 529 -5.68 30.64 -25.99
C ASP A 529 -4.21 30.26 -26.17
N ILE A 530 -3.88 29.00 -25.85
CA ILE A 530 -2.53 28.45 -25.88
C ILE A 530 -1.96 28.50 -27.31
N THR A 531 -2.77 28.17 -28.32
CA THR A 531 -2.32 28.04 -29.72
C THR A 531 -1.89 29.38 -30.32
N SER A 532 -2.60 30.45 -29.98
CA SER A 532 -2.25 31.82 -30.38
C SER A 532 -1.13 32.43 -29.53
N GLY A 533 -0.91 31.90 -28.32
CA GLY A 533 0.06 32.39 -27.35
C GLY A 533 1.50 32.09 -27.74
N TYR A 534 1.76 30.91 -28.31
CA TYR A 534 3.09 30.50 -28.80
C TYR A 534 3.65 31.40 -29.91
N GLN A 535 2.79 32.12 -30.64
CA GLN A 535 3.20 33.01 -31.75
C GLN A 535 3.59 34.43 -31.29
N LYS A 536 3.39 34.77 -30.01
CA LYS A 536 3.67 36.12 -29.46
C LYS A 536 4.94 36.14 -28.63
N ARG A 537 5.59 37.31 -28.56
CA ARG A 537 6.78 37.53 -27.71
C ARG A 537 6.45 37.18 -26.24
N GLN A 538 7.21 36.27 -25.66
CA GLN A 538 7.00 35.78 -24.28
C GLN A 538 7.09 36.93 -23.27
N ARG A 539 6.10 37.02 -22.39
CA ARG A 539 6.08 37.93 -21.24
C ARG A 539 5.88 37.09 -20.00
N LEU A 540 6.85 37.10 -19.09
CA LEU A 540 6.83 36.26 -17.90
C LEU A 540 6.41 37.07 -16.67
N PHE A 541 5.67 36.44 -15.75
CA PHE A 541 5.44 36.96 -14.41
C PHE A 541 5.96 35.97 -13.36
N SER A 542 6.56 36.50 -12.29
CA SER A 542 7.18 35.72 -11.21
C SER A 542 6.25 35.62 -10.00
N VAL A 543 6.09 34.41 -9.46
CA VAL A 543 5.56 34.15 -8.11
C VAL A 543 6.69 33.61 -7.27
N VAL A 544 7.01 34.28 -6.17
CA VAL A 544 8.23 34.02 -5.40
C VAL A 544 7.88 33.64 -3.97
N ASN A 545 8.53 32.61 -3.44
CA ASN A 545 8.66 32.36 -2.01
C ASN A 545 10.15 32.42 -1.59
N ASN A 546 10.44 31.97 -0.37
CA ASN A 546 11.80 32.03 0.18
C ASN A 546 12.80 31.13 -0.58
N CYS A 547 12.36 29.98 -1.11
CA CYS A 547 13.26 28.98 -1.74
C CYS A 547 13.08 28.78 -3.25
N TYR A 548 11.91 29.14 -3.79
CA TYR A 548 11.54 28.98 -5.19
C TYR A 548 11.01 30.28 -5.79
N GLU A 549 11.35 30.48 -7.04
CA GLU A 549 10.73 31.44 -7.94
C GLU A 549 10.09 30.68 -9.10
N VAL A 550 8.77 30.80 -9.23
CA VAL A 550 8.00 30.16 -10.30
C VAL A 550 7.59 31.22 -11.32
N MET A 551 8.04 31.02 -12.56
CA MET A 551 7.74 31.91 -13.69
C MET A 551 6.62 31.32 -14.53
N PHE A 552 5.66 32.17 -14.90
CA PHE A 552 4.54 31.83 -15.74
C PHE A 552 4.51 32.70 -16.99
N ASP A 553 4.09 32.13 -18.12
CA ASP A 553 3.92 32.86 -19.36
C ASP A 553 2.54 33.55 -19.43
N GLN A 554 2.52 34.88 -19.54
CA GLN A 554 1.30 35.69 -19.65
C GLN A 554 0.52 35.45 -20.95
N ASN A 555 1.16 34.86 -21.97
CA ASN A 555 0.51 34.57 -23.25
C ASN A 555 -0.29 33.27 -23.21
N THR A 556 0.19 32.25 -22.48
CA THR A 556 -0.43 30.92 -22.39
C THR A 556 -1.06 30.63 -21.03
N ASN A 557 -0.73 31.41 -19.99
CA ASN A 557 -1.05 31.16 -18.58
C ASN A 557 -0.50 29.82 -18.03
N LEU A 558 0.51 29.24 -18.70
CA LEU A 558 1.17 28.01 -18.26
C LEU A 558 2.43 28.32 -17.43
N MET A 559 2.80 27.37 -16.57
CA MET A 559 4.09 27.41 -15.87
C MET A 559 5.21 27.25 -16.91
N HIS A 560 6.27 28.05 -16.78
CA HIS A 560 7.39 28.11 -17.73
C HIS A 560 8.72 27.66 -17.09
N SER A 561 9.02 28.10 -15.88
CA SER A 561 10.24 27.70 -15.19
C SER A 561 10.14 27.80 -13.67
N ILE A 562 10.89 26.94 -12.98
CA ILE A 562 11.12 27.01 -11.54
C ILE A 562 12.61 27.27 -11.32
N THR A 563 12.91 28.33 -10.56
CA THR A 563 14.27 28.64 -10.09
C THR A 563 14.36 28.33 -8.61
N GLU A 564 15.30 27.47 -8.22
CA GLU A 564 15.68 27.25 -6.83
C GLU A 564 16.66 28.35 -6.40
N ARG A 565 16.32 29.10 -5.35
CA ARG A 565 16.96 30.37 -5.02
C ARG A 565 18.28 30.23 -4.26
N GLU A 566 18.52 29.13 -3.54
CA GLU A 566 19.77 28.93 -2.80
C GLU A 566 20.93 28.64 -3.76
N THR A 567 20.69 27.84 -4.80
CA THR A 567 21.67 27.43 -5.80
C THR A 567 21.54 28.17 -7.13
N ASN A 568 20.48 28.98 -7.27
CA ASN A 568 20.13 29.74 -8.48
C ASN A 568 20.02 28.87 -9.74
N GLN A 569 19.59 27.61 -9.57
CA GLN A 569 19.36 26.68 -10.67
C GLN A 569 17.95 26.83 -11.21
N THR A 570 17.82 27.13 -12.50
CA THR A 570 16.54 27.25 -13.19
C THR A 570 16.27 26.01 -14.04
N VAL A 571 15.12 25.37 -13.81
CA VAL A 571 14.59 24.31 -14.66
C VAL A 571 13.41 24.87 -15.44
N GLN A 572 13.48 24.82 -16.77
CA GLN A 572 12.32 25.13 -17.61
C GLN A 572 11.39 23.94 -17.57
N LEU A 573 10.11 24.19 -17.27
CA LEU A 573 9.10 23.14 -17.25
C LEU A 573 7.75 23.65 -17.69
N THR A 574 7.04 22.80 -18.43
CA THR A 574 5.65 23.02 -18.83
C THR A 574 4.80 21.81 -18.40
N GLN A 575 3.64 22.08 -17.80
CA GLN A 575 2.69 21.06 -17.38
C GLN A 575 1.42 21.17 -18.21
N GLU A 576 1.06 20.08 -18.90
CA GLU A 576 -0.08 20.02 -19.80
C GLU A 576 -0.93 18.77 -19.53
N PHE A 577 -2.25 18.92 -19.70
CA PHE A 577 -3.20 17.81 -19.64
C PHE A 577 -3.43 17.22 -21.03
N LEU A 578 -3.23 15.90 -21.14
CA LEU A 578 -3.46 15.13 -22.35
C LEU A 578 -4.42 13.96 -22.08
N GLU A 579 -5.01 13.44 -23.13
CA GLU A 579 -5.84 12.24 -23.09
C GLU A 579 -5.32 11.20 -24.08
N TYR A 580 -5.23 9.94 -23.62
CA TYR A 580 -5.11 8.80 -24.52
C TYR A 580 -6.51 8.37 -24.97
N HIS A 581 -6.67 8.19 -26.28
CA HIS A 581 -7.86 7.61 -26.87
C HIS A 581 -7.67 6.10 -26.99
N VAL A 582 -8.57 5.36 -26.36
CA VAL A 582 -8.47 3.89 -26.26
C VAL A 582 -9.63 3.21 -26.96
N ASN A 583 -9.39 2.00 -27.42
CA ASN A 583 -10.42 1.17 -28.04
C ASN A 583 -11.15 0.33 -26.98
N GLY A 584 -12.48 0.31 -27.07
CA GLY A 584 -13.34 -0.55 -26.26
C GLY A 584 -14.07 -1.63 -27.06
N ASP A 585 -13.87 -1.68 -28.37
CA ASP A 585 -14.52 -2.66 -29.25
C ASP A 585 -13.55 -3.78 -29.62
N VAL A 586 -13.82 -5.00 -29.13
CA VAL A 586 -13.04 -6.21 -29.40
C VAL A 586 -12.89 -6.48 -30.90
N LYS A 587 -13.84 -6.03 -31.74
CA LYS A 587 -13.78 -6.21 -33.20
C LYS A 587 -12.79 -5.28 -33.90
N LYS A 588 -12.35 -4.20 -33.25
CA LYS A 588 -11.51 -3.14 -33.85
C LYS A 588 -10.04 -3.25 -33.49
N GLY A 589 -9.66 -4.12 -32.55
CA GLY A 589 -8.28 -4.27 -32.11
C GLY A 589 -8.18 -4.58 -30.60
N PRO A 590 -6.98 -4.49 -30.02
CA PRO A 590 -6.79 -4.66 -28.58
C PRO A 590 -7.63 -3.64 -27.81
N ILE A 591 -8.13 -4.05 -26.64
CA ILE A 591 -8.99 -3.22 -25.79
C ILE A 591 -8.24 -2.75 -24.55
N SER A 592 -8.61 -1.56 -24.07
CA SER A 592 -8.21 -1.09 -22.75
C SER A 592 -9.31 -1.43 -21.75
N ASP A 593 -8.94 -1.96 -20.58
CA ASP A 593 -9.86 -2.37 -19.52
C ASP A 593 -9.30 -2.02 -18.13
N ASN A 594 -9.85 -2.60 -17.07
CA ASN A 594 -9.39 -2.35 -15.70
C ASN A 594 -7.93 -2.74 -15.46
N TYR A 595 -7.47 -3.76 -16.17
CA TYR A 595 -6.13 -4.33 -16.07
C TYR A 595 -5.21 -3.71 -17.13
N LEU A 596 -5.66 -3.74 -18.37
CA LEU A 596 -4.91 -3.47 -19.57
C LEU A 596 -4.92 -1.98 -19.91
N PHE A 597 -3.79 -1.53 -20.46
CA PHE A 597 -3.68 -0.23 -21.11
C PHE A 597 -3.24 -0.43 -22.56
N ALA A 598 -4.12 -0.10 -23.50
CA ALA A 598 -3.89 -0.25 -24.92
C ALA A 598 -4.29 1.04 -25.67
N PRO A 599 -3.41 2.07 -25.69
CA PRO A 599 -3.64 3.28 -26.46
C PRO A 599 -3.50 3.02 -27.96
N ASN A 600 -4.38 3.63 -28.77
CA ASN A 600 -4.30 3.52 -30.24
C ASN A 600 -3.17 4.40 -30.81
N ASP A 601 -3.01 5.61 -30.26
CA ASP A 601 -2.09 6.66 -30.74
C ASP A 601 -1.45 7.41 -29.55
N SER A 602 -0.52 8.32 -29.84
CA SER A 602 0.06 9.23 -28.85
C SER A 602 -0.99 10.11 -28.18
N ALA A 603 -0.77 10.48 -26.92
CA ALA A 603 -1.68 11.35 -26.16
C ALA A 603 -1.94 12.70 -26.85
N VAL A 604 -3.20 13.15 -26.81
CA VAL A 604 -3.68 14.38 -27.46
C VAL A 604 -3.94 15.45 -26.40
N PRO A 605 -3.50 16.72 -26.61
CA PRO A 605 -3.78 17.80 -25.66
C PRO A 605 -5.27 18.14 -25.64
N VAL A 606 -5.86 18.21 -24.44
CA VAL A 606 -7.31 18.38 -24.26
C VAL A 606 -7.72 19.85 -24.21
N SER A 607 -6.84 20.69 -23.67
CA SER A 607 -7.14 22.10 -23.40
C SER A 607 -6.52 23.01 -24.46
N LYS A 608 -7.33 23.94 -24.98
CA LYS A 608 -6.87 25.02 -25.87
C LYS A 608 -6.82 26.37 -25.18
N ALA A 609 -7.47 26.51 -24.02
CA ALA A 609 -7.48 27.75 -23.27
C ALA A 609 -7.29 27.54 -21.77
N VAL A 610 -6.55 28.46 -21.13
CA VAL A 610 -6.24 28.40 -19.69
C VAL A 610 -6.63 29.69 -19.00
N GLY A 611 -7.42 29.57 -17.93
CA GLY A 611 -7.70 30.64 -16.96
C GLY A 611 -6.71 30.55 -15.80
N LEU A 612 -6.35 31.70 -15.22
CA LEU A 612 -5.40 31.79 -14.13
C LEU A 612 -5.93 32.74 -13.05
N GLU A 613 -5.95 32.27 -11.81
CA GLU A 613 -6.20 33.06 -10.61
C GLU A 613 -5.03 32.88 -9.65
N VAL A 614 -4.45 33.98 -9.14
CA VAL A 614 -3.39 33.92 -8.13
C VAL A 614 -3.88 34.61 -6.87
N VAL A 615 -3.93 33.85 -5.77
CA VAL A 615 -4.30 34.34 -4.44
C VAL A 615 -3.00 34.57 -3.67
N PHE A 616 -2.61 35.84 -3.55
CA PHE A 616 -1.42 36.25 -2.82
C PHE A 616 -1.69 36.31 -1.33
N GLY A 617 -0.85 35.65 -0.54
CA GLY A 617 -0.91 35.67 0.91
C GLY A 617 0.45 35.73 1.57
N ASN A 618 0.50 36.24 2.80
CA ASN A 618 1.74 36.36 3.57
C ASN A 618 2.34 34.99 3.95
N LEU A 619 1.50 33.96 4.14
CA LEU A 619 1.91 32.61 4.53
C LEU A 619 1.74 31.59 3.40
N VAL A 620 0.68 31.73 2.61
CA VAL A 620 0.38 30.82 1.49
C VAL A 620 0.06 31.64 0.27
N THR A 621 0.72 31.33 -0.85
CA THR A 621 0.31 31.82 -2.17
C THR A 621 -0.24 30.65 -2.97
N GLU A 622 -1.50 30.76 -3.40
CA GLU A 622 -2.18 29.72 -4.17
C GLU A 622 -2.37 30.18 -5.62
N ILE A 623 -1.90 29.36 -6.55
CA ILE A 623 -2.03 29.56 -7.99
C ILE A 623 -3.04 28.56 -8.51
N ARG A 624 -4.13 29.05 -9.10
CA ARG A 624 -5.23 28.24 -9.63
C ARG A 624 -5.26 28.35 -11.15
N GLN A 625 -5.03 27.25 -11.83
CA GLN A 625 -5.08 27.15 -13.28
C GLN A 625 -6.28 26.30 -13.69
N TYR A 626 -7.14 26.86 -14.53
CA TYR A 626 -8.37 26.24 -15.02
C TYR A 626 -8.23 25.95 -16.51
N PHE A 627 -8.38 24.68 -16.89
CA PHE A 627 -8.14 24.22 -18.26
C PHE A 627 -9.46 23.98 -18.98
N TYR A 628 -9.65 24.70 -20.09
CA TYR A 628 -10.87 24.72 -20.89
C TYR A 628 -10.64 24.12 -22.27
N ARG A 629 -11.64 23.40 -22.79
CA ARG A 629 -11.62 22.82 -24.14
C ARG A 629 -11.44 23.89 -25.22
N ASN A 630 -12.11 25.03 -25.05
CA ASN A 630 -12.03 26.22 -25.92
C ASN A 630 -12.21 27.50 -25.09
N VAL A 631 -11.85 28.66 -25.67
CA VAL A 631 -11.99 29.97 -25.03
C VAL A 631 -13.43 30.30 -24.62
N THR A 632 -14.44 29.78 -25.34
CA THR A 632 -15.87 30.02 -25.09
C THR A 632 -16.52 29.02 -24.14
N ALA A 633 -15.81 27.97 -23.69
CA ALA A 633 -16.39 26.94 -22.84
C ALA A 633 -16.79 27.50 -21.46
N GLN A 634 -17.98 27.17 -20.97
CA GLN A 634 -18.46 27.62 -19.65
C GLN A 634 -17.80 26.83 -18.50
N GLU A 635 -17.54 25.55 -18.70
CA GLU A 635 -16.99 24.64 -17.68
C GLU A 635 -15.55 24.23 -17.99
N TYR A 636 -14.74 24.06 -16.94
CA TYR A 636 -13.40 23.48 -17.03
C TYR A 636 -13.45 21.98 -16.76
N ILE A 637 -12.66 21.19 -17.50
CA ILE A 637 -12.59 19.74 -17.34
C ILE A 637 -11.48 19.38 -16.33
N TYR A 638 -10.42 20.19 -16.32
CA TYR A 638 -9.28 20.02 -15.43
C TYR A 638 -8.97 21.31 -14.69
N ALA A 639 -8.56 21.19 -13.43
CA ALA A 639 -8.02 22.29 -12.66
C ALA A 639 -6.74 21.85 -11.95
N MET A 640 -5.80 22.78 -11.80
CA MET A 640 -4.54 22.60 -11.08
C MET A 640 -4.40 23.71 -10.05
N TYR A 641 -4.26 23.34 -8.78
CA TYR A 641 -4.06 24.23 -7.66
C TYR A 641 -2.64 24.04 -7.12
N THR A 642 -1.75 24.99 -7.39
CA THR A 642 -0.36 24.98 -6.89
C THR A 642 -0.23 25.90 -5.68
N LYS A 643 0.12 25.34 -4.52
CA LYS A 643 0.30 26.07 -3.25
C LYS A 643 1.78 26.22 -2.94
N MET A 644 2.20 27.46 -2.70
CA MET A 644 3.53 27.85 -2.24
C MET A 644 3.46 28.35 -0.80
N TYR A 645 4.35 27.85 0.04
CA TYR A 645 4.38 28.18 1.46
C TYR A 645 5.53 29.13 1.78
N THR A 646 5.25 30.13 2.62
CA THR A 646 6.20 31.07 3.19
C THR A 646 6.16 30.94 4.70
N VAL A 647 7.29 30.53 5.29
CA VAL A 647 7.40 30.29 6.73
C VAL A 647 8.09 31.49 7.39
N PRO A 648 7.50 32.12 8.43
CA PRO A 648 8.11 33.22 9.16
C PRO A 648 9.39 32.81 9.91
N GLU A 649 10.26 33.78 10.20
CA GLU A 649 11.48 33.58 11.00
C GLU A 649 11.15 33.02 12.40
N GLY A 650 11.87 31.98 12.82
CA GLY A 650 11.67 31.30 14.11
C GLY A 650 11.00 29.91 14.02
N TYR A 651 10.54 29.49 12.85
CA TYR A 651 10.01 28.15 12.60
C TYR A 651 10.93 27.35 11.66
N ASP A 652 11.08 26.04 11.90
CA ASP A 652 11.78 25.17 10.95
C ASP A 652 10.89 24.91 9.73
N GLY A 653 11.15 25.67 8.67
CA GLY A 653 10.40 25.64 7.41
C GLY A 653 11.08 24.88 6.29
N LYS A 654 12.21 24.19 6.51
CA LYS A 654 13.00 23.58 5.43
C LYS A 654 12.18 22.67 4.52
N LEU A 655 11.38 21.77 5.11
CA LEU A 655 10.51 20.86 4.36
C LEU A 655 9.37 21.58 3.61
N LEU A 656 8.84 22.68 4.16
CA LEU A 656 7.75 23.45 3.56
C LEU A 656 8.21 24.36 2.43
N CYS A 657 9.42 24.91 2.55
CA CYS A 657 9.94 25.91 1.63
C CYS A 657 10.35 25.30 0.28
N HIS A 658 10.95 24.10 0.32
CA HIS A 658 11.42 23.36 -0.86
C HIS A 658 10.36 22.44 -1.49
N ARG A 659 9.05 22.63 -1.22
CA ARG A 659 7.99 21.87 -1.89
C ARG A 659 6.92 22.75 -2.52
N LEU A 660 6.45 22.35 -3.70
CA LEU A 660 5.24 22.87 -4.33
C LEU A 660 4.13 21.83 -4.18
N GLU A 661 3.04 22.17 -3.50
CA GLU A 661 1.90 21.27 -3.34
C GLU A 661 0.89 21.50 -4.47
N GLN A 662 0.71 20.50 -5.32
CA GLN A 662 -0.16 20.54 -6.49
C GLN A 662 -1.37 19.61 -6.28
N GLU A 663 -2.56 20.19 -6.14
CA GLU A 663 -3.83 19.46 -6.13
C GLU A 663 -4.47 19.54 -7.51
N TYR A 664 -4.80 18.40 -8.09
CA TYR A 664 -5.42 18.32 -9.41
C TYR A 664 -6.91 18.00 -9.26
N SER A 665 -7.74 18.46 -10.19
CA SER A 665 -9.12 18.01 -10.34
C SER A 665 -9.29 17.46 -11.75
N ALA A 666 -9.62 16.19 -11.87
CA ALA A 666 -9.80 15.51 -13.16
C ALA A 666 -11.17 14.82 -13.22
N GLY A 667 -12.00 15.27 -14.17
CA GLY A 667 -13.30 14.66 -14.47
C GLY A 667 -14.47 15.65 -14.39
N PRO A 668 -15.66 15.24 -14.87
CA PRO A 668 -15.98 13.92 -15.42
C PRO A 668 -15.39 13.70 -16.83
N LEU A 669 -14.82 12.51 -17.09
CA LEU A 669 -14.23 12.16 -18.38
C LEU A 669 -15.28 11.66 -19.39
N GLU A 670 -15.04 11.86 -20.69
CA GLU A 670 -15.79 11.17 -21.76
C GLU A 670 -15.47 9.66 -21.74
N PRO A 671 -16.36 8.77 -22.23
CA PRO A 671 -16.07 7.33 -22.34
C PRO A 671 -14.84 7.06 -23.23
N ASN A 672 -14.04 6.04 -22.87
CA ASN A 672 -12.83 5.61 -23.57
C ASN A 672 -11.75 6.71 -23.64
N ARG A 673 -11.56 7.39 -22.51
CA ARG A 673 -10.53 8.40 -22.28
C ARG A 673 -9.73 8.08 -21.03
N GLU A 674 -8.43 8.30 -21.12
CA GLU A 674 -7.50 8.19 -20.00
C GLU A 674 -6.71 9.47 -19.85
N ALA A 675 -6.88 10.15 -18.70
CA ALA A 675 -6.34 11.49 -18.47
C ALA A 675 -4.91 11.46 -17.94
N VAL A 676 -4.04 12.27 -18.53
CA VAL A 676 -2.59 12.27 -18.30
C VAL A 676 -2.09 13.68 -18.01
N LEU A 677 -1.19 13.80 -17.05
CA LEU A 677 -0.41 15.01 -16.83
C LEU A 677 1.01 14.80 -17.35
N ARG A 678 1.38 15.53 -18.40
CA ARG A 678 2.75 15.55 -18.92
C ARG A 678 3.47 16.77 -18.36
N THR A 679 4.59 16.52 -17.69
CA THR A 679 5.56 17.53 -17.29
C THR A 679 6.77 17.43 -18.21
N SER A 680 6.92 18.40 -19.11
CA SER A 680 8.06 18.48 -20.03
C SER A 680 9.12 19.41 -19.44
N THR A 681 10.38 19.00 -19.44
CA THR A 681 11.50 19.79 -18.88
C THR A 681 12.67 19.86 -19.86
N ASN A 682 13.59 20.81 -19.63
CA ASN A 682 14.84 20.93 -20.38
C ASN A 682 15.98 20.05 -19.85
N LEU A 683 15.71 19.13 -18.91
CA LEU A 683 16.72 18.24 -18.31
C LEU A 683 17.12 17.14 -19.31
N ASN A 684 18.43 16.85 -19.40
CA ASN A 684 18.92 15.76 -20.22
C ASN A 684 18.95 14.44 -19.42
N THR A 685 17.83 13.72 -19.42
CA THR A 685 17.64 12.52 -18.60
C THR A 685 18.06 11.23 -19.31
N GLY A 686 18.30 11.28 -20.62
CA GLY A 686 18.56 10.09 -21.44
C GLY A 686 17.40 9.10 -21.46
N GLN A 687 16.16 9.58 -21.28
CA GLN A 687 14.94 8.76 -21.12
C GLN A 687 15.02 7.75 -19.96
N LEU A 688 15.75 8.10 -18.89
CA LEU A 688 15.81 7.31 -17.67
C LEU A 688 14.82 7.85 -16.65
N LEU A 689 13.93 6.99 -16.18
CA LEU A 689 12.99 7.27 -15.11
C LEU A 689 13.37 6.49 -13.85
N TYR A 690 13.17 7.09 -12.69
CA TYR A 690 13.31 6.43 -11.40
C TYR A 690 11.95 6.35 -10.72
N THR A 691 11.52 5.14 -10.38
CA THR A 691 10.22 4.90 -9.72
C THR A 691 10.42 4.13 -8.43
N ASP A 692 9.58 4.39 -7.44
CA ASP A 692 9.60 3.60 -6.22
C ASP A 692 9.04 2.18 -6.44
N SER A 693 9.47 1.25 -5.59
CA SER A 693 8.99 -0.12 -5.49
C SER A 693 8.32 -0.27 -4.12
N ASN A 694 6.99 -0.13 -4.11
CA ASN A 694 6.13 -0.18 -2.91
C ASN A 694 6.48 0.84 -1.82
N GLY A 695 6.99 2.02 -2.19
CA GLY A 695 7.46 3.05 -1.26
C GLY A 695 8.78 2.74 -0.54
N TYR A 696 9.40 1.59 -0.84
CA TYR A 696 10.61 1.14 -0.13
C TYR A 696 11.88 1.50 -0.91
N GLN A 697 12.11 0.92 -2.08
CA GLN A 697 13.34 1.13 -2.88
C GLN A 697 13.08 1.91 -4.16
N ILE A 698 14.12 2.51 -4.74
CA ILE A 698 14.04 3.13 -6.07
C ILE A 698 14.57 2.17 -7.14
N GLN A 699 13.79 2.02 -8.22
CA GLN A 699 14.13 1.23 -9.39
C GLN A 699 14.44 2.12 -10.60
N LYS A 700 15.48 1.73 -11.35
CA LYS A 700 15.90 2.42 -12.57
C LYS A 700 15.12 1.86 -13.77
N ARG A 701 14.41 2.73 -14.49
CA ARG A 701 13.53 2.39 -15.61
C ARG A 701 14.05 3.05 -16.90
N PRO A 702 14.94 2.39 -17.65
CA PRO A 702 15.34 2.87 -18.97
C PRO A 702 14.19 2.66 -19.95
N PHE A 703 13.93 3.65 -20.80
CA PHE A 703 12.99 3.50 -21.91
C PHE A 703 13.44 2.39 -22.87
N LYS A 704 12.52 1.49 -23.23
CA LYS A 704 12.76 0.42 -24.18
C LYS A 704 11.79 0.54 -25.35
N ALA A 705 12.32 0.58 -26.56
CA ALA A 705 11.50 0.49 -27.76
C ALA A 705 11.08 -0.97 -28.00
N TYR A 706 9.78 -1.22 -28.01
CA TYR A 706 9.20 -2.52 -28.29
C TYR A 706 8.53 -2.50 -29.67
N VAL A 707 8.56 -3.63 -30.39
CA VAL A 707 7.90 -3.73 -31.71
C VAL A 707 6.40 -3.44 -31.58
N ASN A 708 5.77 -3.96 -30.53
CA ASN A 708 4.35 -3.79 -30.22
C ASN A 708 4.17 -3.12 -28.86
N ASN A 709 3.20 -2.20 -28.78
CA ASN A 709 2.75 -1.55 -27.55
C ASN A 709 3.87 -0.87 -26.70
N THR A 710 4.77 -0.14 -27.37
CA THR A 710 5.88 0.58 -26.70
C THR A 710 5.38 1.50 -25.60
N VAL A 711 4.30 2.24 -25.82
CA VAL A 711 3.79 3.21 -24.86
C VAL A 711 3.38 2.50 -23.57
N ALA A 712 2.50 1.49 -23.63
CA ALA A 712 2.01 0.80 -22.44
C ALA A 712 3.11 0.03 -21.70
N ARG A 713 4.03 -0.65 -22.41
CA ARG A 713 5.12 -1.43 -21.80
C ARG A 713 6.20 -0.57 -21.12
N ASN A 714 6.16 0.75 -21.26
CA ASN A 714 7.02 1.68 -20.53
C ASN A 714 6.29 2.40 -19.38
N TYR A 715 5.09 1.96 -19.01
CA TYR A 715 4.44 2.39 -17.78
C TYR A 715 4.89 1.56 -16.59
N TYR A 716 5.17 2.26 -15.50
CA TYR A 716 5.58 1.68 -14.23
C TYR A 716 4.69 2.22 -13.11
N PRO A 717 4.51 1.48 -12.01
CA PRO A 717 3.80 2.00 -10.86
C PRO A 717 4.64 3.06 -10.14
N MET A 718 3.97 4.14 -9.75
CA MET A 718 4.45 5.14 -8.80
C MET A 718 3.55 5.07 -7.58
N VAL A 719 4.02 4.45 -6.49
CA VAL A 719 3.22 4.32 -5.27
C VAL A 719 3.35 5.54 -4.38
N GLN A 720 4.57 6.10 -4.32
CA GLN A 720 4.89 7.27 -3.50
C GLN A 720 5.79 8.26 -4.21
N THR A 721 6.81 7.81 -4.95
CA THR A 721 7.88 8.67 -5.49
C THR A 721 8.27 8.28 -6.90
N ALA A 722 8.36 9.28 -7.78
CA ALA A 722 9.02 9.16 -9.07
C ALA A 722 9.92 10.37 -9.29
N TYR A 723 11.06 10.20 -9.95
CA TYR A 723 11.91 11.32 -10.31
C TYR A 723 12.66 11.12 -11.60
N ILE A 724 13.06 12.24 -12.18
CA ILE A 724 14.04 12.32 -13.25
C ILE A 724 15.21 13.19 -12.82
N GLU A 725 16.39 12.89 -13.35
CA GLU A 725 17.59 13.65 -13.03
C GLU A 725 18.50 13.79 -14.24
N ASP A 726 19.22 14.91 -14.27
CA ASP A 726 20.38 15.15 -15.13
C ASP A 726 21.66 14.97 -14.28
N ASN A 727 22.82 15.46 -14.70
CA ASN A 727 24.07 15.38 -13.93
C ASN A 727 24.02 16.20 -12.63
N SER A 728 23.38 17.39 -12.64
CA SER A 728 23.35 18.31 -11.49
C SER A 728 22.01 18.37 -10.76
N THR A 729 20.91 18.26 -11.50
CA THR A 729 19.58 18.67 -11.05
C THR A 729 18.61 17.50 -11.09
N ARG A 730 17.70 17.45 -10.12
CA ARG A 730 16.69 16.40 -9.96
C ARG A 730 15.30 17.03 -9.79
N LEU A 731 14.32 16.46 -10.49
CA LEU A 731 12.90 16.80 -10.38
C LEU A 731 12.19 15.60 -9.75
N VAL A 732 11.72 15.76 -8.52
CA VAL A 732 11.05 14.71 -7.75
C VAL A 732 9.55 15.00 -7.64
N LEU A 733 8.76 13.97 -7.94
CA LEU A 733 7.32 13.94 -7.77
C LEU A 733 6.99 12.97 -6.63
N LEU A 734 6.23 13.44 -5.66
CA LEU A 734 5.67 12.63 -4.58
C LEU A 734 4.15 12.59 -4.74
N ALA A 735 3.52 11.43 -4.60
CA ALA A 735 2.08 11.27 -4.74
C ALA A 735 1.41 10.79 -3.43
N GLU A 736 0.20 11.28 -3.17
CA GLU A 736 -0.65 10.81 -2.05
C GLU A 736 -1.12 9.35 -2.27
N ARG A 737 -1.26 8.94 -3.53
CA ARG A 737 -1.82 7.63 -3.93
C ARG A 737 -1.04 7.05 -5.11
N ALA A 738 -1.27 5.76 -5.37
CA ALA A 738 -0.61 5.08 -6.48
C ALA A 738 -1.14 5.54 -7.84
N HIS A 739 -0.22 5.73 -8.77
CA HIS A 739 -0.47 6.14 -10.17
C HIS A 739 0.44 5.37 -11.13
N GLY A 740 0.13 5.42 -12.43
CA GLY A 740 1.07 5.01 -13.47
C GLY A 740 2.02 6.16 -13.81
N VAL A 741 3.27 5.88 -14.11
CA VAL A 741 4.25 6.89 -14.55
C VAL A 741 5.11 6.34 -15.69
N SER A 742 5.51 7.23 -16.60
CA SER A 742 6.40 6.90 -17.70
C SER A 742 7.24 8.10 -18.14
N SER A 743 8.34 7.84 -18.84
CA SER A 743 9.16 8.84 -19.53
C SER A 743 9.26 8.45 -21.01
N GLN A 744 8.35 8.99 -21.82
CA GLN A 744 8.27 8.68 -23.27
C GLN A 744 9.26 9.50 -24.10
N GLY A 745 9.59 10.71 -23.64
CA GLY A 745 10.55 11.61 -24.27
C GLY A 745 11.68 12.02 -23.31
N ASN A 746 12.81 12.46 -23.86
CA ASN A 746 13.91 12.97 -23.04
C ASN A 746 13.46 14.22 -22.26
N GLY A 747 13.77 14.27 -20.96
CA GLY A 747 13.33 15.35 -20.08
C GLY A 747 11.81 15.39 -19.81
N GLN A 748 11.05 14.39 -20.24
CA GLN A 748 9.61 14.32 -20.03
C GLN A 748 9.26 13.29 -18.96
N VAL A 749 8.37 13.66 -18.05
CA VAL A 749 7.67 12.73 -17.16
C VAL A 749 6.19 12.87 -17.42
N GLU A 750 5.59 11.76 -17.82
CA GLU A 750 4.14 11.61 -17.89
C GLU A 750 3.70 10.85 -16.66
N VAL A 751 3.07 11.56 -15.73
CA VAL A 751 2.31 10.90 -14.68
C VAL A 751 0.96 10.60 -15.30
N VAL A 752 0.76 9.32 -15.56
CA VAL A 752 -0.32 8.82 -16.36
C VAL A 752 -1.40 8.23 -15.51
N MET A 753 -2.60 8.54 -16.00
CA MET A 753 -3.88 8.21 -15.41
C MET A 753 -4.01 8.93 -14.06
N LEU A 754 -4.43 10.20 -14.10
CA LEU A 754 -5.10 10.79 -12.94
C LEU A 754 -6.43 10.08 -12.73
N HIS A 755 -7.12 9.81 -13.85
CA HIS A 755 -8.40 9.13 -13.94
C HIS A 755 -8.53 8.36 -15.27
N ARG A 756 -9.35 7.29 -15.27
CA ARG A 756 -9.64 6.47 -16.46
C ARG A 756 -11.13 6.21 -16.50
N ARG A 757 -11.73 6.33 -17.70
CA ARG A 757 -13.13 5.94 -17.92
C ARG A 757 -13.21 5.10 -19.18
N LEU A 758 -13.62 3.85 -19.03
CA LEU A 758 -13.57 2.83 -20.07
C LEU A 758 -14.93 2.15 -20.23
N TRP A 759 -15.30 1.89 -21.48
CA TRP A 759 -16.49 1.12 -21.82
C TRP A 759 -16.12 0.11 -22.90
N ASN A 760 -16.16 -1.17 -22.55
CA ASN A 760 -15.82 -2.26 -23.47
C ASN A 760 -17.00 -3.20 -23.71
N ASN A 761 -16.91 -3.97 -24.81
CA ASN A 761 -17.89 -4.98 -25.19
C ASN A 761 -17.37 -6.43 -25.03
N LEU A 762 -16.36 -6.64 -24.18
CA LEU A 762 -15.82 -7.96 -23.91
C LEU A 762 -16.87 -8.78 -23.15
N GLU A 763 -17.23 -9.95 -23.67
CA GLU A 763 -18.32 -10.78 -23.11
C GLU A 763 -18.08 -11.14 -21.63
N TRP A 764 -16.82 -11.43 -21.26
CA TRP A 764 -16.42 -11.67 -19.88
C TRP A 764 -16.68 -10.44 -18.98
N ASP A 765 -16.26 -9.25 -19.41
CA ASP A 765 -16.43 -8.01 -18.63
C ASP A 765 -17.90 -7.61 -18.51
N LEU A 766 -18.70 -7.88 -19.55
CA LEU A 766 -20.14 -7.67 -19.51
C LEU A 766 -20.83 -8.64 -18.53
N ASN A 767 -20.42 -9.92 -18.52
CA ASN A 767 -20.98 -10.93 -17.64
C ASN A 767 -20.66 -10.66 -16.16
N TYR A 768 -19.47 -10.17 -15.85
CA TYR A 768 -19.03 -9.86 -14.49
C TYR A 768 -19.19 -8.38 -14.09
N ASN A 769 -19.72 -7.55 -14.99
CA ASN A 769 -19.85 -6.10 -14.85
C ASN A 769 -18.52 -5.43 -14.44
N LEU A 770 -17.43 -5.77 -15.12
CA LEU A 770 -16.08 -5.27 -14.87
C LEU A 770 -15.80 -3.96 -15.63
N THR A 771 -16.75 -3.39 -16.37
CA THR A 771 -16.49 -2.14 -17.10
C THR A 771 -16.26 -0.94 -16.16
N LEU A 772 -15.16 -0.21 -16.36
CA LEU A 772 -14.80 0.99 -15.58
C LEU A 772 -15.56 2.24 -16.05
N ASN A 773 -16.87 2.30 -15.79
CA ASN A 773 -17.67 3.50 -16.04
C ASN A 773 -17.65 4.46 -14.83
N ASP A 774 -16.47 4.98 -14.47
CA ASP A 774 -16.31 5.90 -13.35
C ASP A 774 -16.54 7.36 -13.78
N THR A 775 -17.66 7.95 -13.34
CA THR A 775 -18.01 9.36 -13.60
C THR A 775 -17.54 10.31 -12.50
N SER A 776 -16.84 9.82 -11.48
CA SER A 776 -16.38 10.66 -10.36
C SER A 776 -15.31 11.66 -10.80
N VAL A 777 -15.24 12.78 -10.07
CA VAL A 777 -14.16 13.76 -10.19
C VAL A 777 -13.10 13.42 -9.15
N VAL A 778 -11.92 13.03 -9.61
CA VAL A 778 -10.82 12.66 -8.70
C VAL A 778 -9.95 13.87 -8.39
N ARG A 779 -9.50 13.94 -7.13
CA ARG A 779 -8.63 15.00 -6.64
C ARG A 779 -7.32 14.44 -6.06
N PRO A 780 -6.32 14.08 -6.89
CA PRO A 780 -5.03 13.63 -6.41
C PRO A 780 -4.13 14.81 -6.03
N VAL A 781 -3.29 14.60 -5.02
CA VAL A 781 -2.33 15.59 -4.53
C VAL A 781 -0.91 15.09 -4.77
N PHE A 782 -0.09 15.95 -5.35
CA PHE A 782 1.34 15.70 -5.59
C PHE A 782 2.18 16.78 -4.93
N TRP A 783 3.35 16.42 -4.43
CA TRP A 783 4.38 17.39 -4.06
C TRP A 783 5.51 17.34 -5.08
N LEU A 784 5.80 18.49 -5.67
CA LEU A 784 6.89 18.69 -6.62
C LEU A 784 8.08 19.34 -5.90
N ILE A 785 9.26 18.72 -6.01
CA ILE A 785 10.52 19.21 -5.44
C ILE A 785 11.54 19.30 -6.57
N VAL A 786 12.20 20.45 -6.70
CA VAL A 786 13.21 20.72 -7.74
C VAL A 786 14.48 21.22 -7.07
N GLY A 787 15.62 20.65 -7.41
CA GLY A 787 16.88 21.15 -6.87
C GLY A 787 18.08 20.27 -7.20
N THR A 788 19.19 20.51 -6.52
CA THR A 788 20.40 19.68 -6.68
C THR A 788 20.18 18.25 -6.16
N LYS A 789 20.97 17.30 -6.64
CA LYS A 789 20.89 15.90 -6.18
C LYS A 789 21.05 15.76 -4.67
N SER A 790 21.98 16.49 -4.07
CA SER A 790 22.23 16.42 -2.62
C SER A 790 21.04 16.95 -1.81
N LEU A 791 20.49 18.12 -2.17
CA LEU A 791 19.34 18.69 -1.48
C LEU A 791 18.11 17.78 -1.63
N THR A 792 17.82 17.37 -2.86
CA THR A 792 16.64 16.54 -3.14
C THR A 792 16.73 15.19 -2.46
N SER A 793 17.91 14.52 -2.46
CA SER A 793 18.14 13.26 -1.74
C SER A 793 17.75 13.37 -0.26
N MET A 794 18.16 14.44 0.44
CA MET A 794 17.83 14.63 1.86
C MET A 794 16.33 14.90 2.14
N LEU A 795 15.62 15.51 1.18
CA LEU A 795 14.27 16.02 1.44
C LEU A 795 13.16 15.08 0.99
N TYR A 796 13.37 14.30 -0.08
CA TYR A 796 12.26 13.57 -0.69
C TYR A 796 11.72 12.43 0.18
N ARG A 797 12.57 11.70 0.92
CA ARG A 797 12.13 10.62 1.83
C ARG A 797 11.31 11.15 3.01
N PRO A 798 11.78 12.15 3.79
CA PRO A 798 10.95 12.74 4.84
C PRO A 798 9.69 13.40 4.29
N SER A 799 9.76 14.03 3.12
CA SER A 799 8.60 14.65 2.48
C SER A 799 7.55 13.61 2.05
N GLY A 800 7.97 12.47 1.50
CA GLY A 800 7.06 11.39 1.14
C GLY A 800 6.29 10.85 2.36
N LEU A 801 6.97 10.72 3.50
CA LEU A 801 6.34 10.28 4.76
C LEU A 801 5.46 11.37 5.37
N ALA A 802 5.84 12.63 5.27
CA ALA A 802 4.99 13.76 5.68
C ALA A 802 3.73 13.90 4.81
N LEU A 803 3.79 13.53 3.54
CA LEU A 803 2.62 13.46 2.66
C LEU A 803 1.71 12.28 3.03
N GLY A 804 2.31 11.12 3.33
CA GLY A 804 1.58 9.91 3.72
C GLY A 804 0.94 10.00 5.11
N HIS A 805 1.60 10.62 6.08
CA HIS A 805 1.15 10.73 7.48
C HIS A 805 0.95 12.19 7.90
N ARG A 806 -0.01 12.85 7.26
CA ARG A 806 -0.39 14.23 7.62
C ARG A 806 -0.96 14.30 9.05
N PRO A 807 -0.84 15.45 9.73
CA PRO A 807 -1.43 15.62 11.06
C PRO A 807 -2.94 15.40 11.03
N VAL A 808 -3.44 14.72 12.05
CA VAL A 808 -4.89 14.50 12.22
C VAL A 808 -5.48 15.70 12.96
N VAL A 809 -6.50 16.30 12.34
CA VAL A 809 -7.19 17.49 12.85
C VAL A 809 -8.54 17.09 13.41
N MET A 810 -8.80 17.45 14.66
CA MET A 810 -10.03 17.15 15.39
C MET A 810 -10.63 18.44 15.93
N PHE A 811 -11.97 18.51 15.94
CA PHE A 811 -12.72 19.70 16.34
C PHE A 811 -13.45 19.46 17.66
N GLY A 812 -13.52 20.49 18.49
CA GLY A 812 -14.35 20.52 19.69
C GLY A 812 -14.95 21.90 19.94
N ALA A 813 -16.06 21.92 20.67
CA ALA A 813 -16.80 23.13 21.04
C ALA A 813 -16.77 23.28 22.57
N LEU A 814 -16.50 24.49 23.08
CA LEU A 814 -16.68 24.80 24.49
C LEU A 814 -18.09 25.36 24.70
N ALA A 815 -19.00 24.56 25.27
CA ALA A 815 -20.24 25.10 25.81
C ALA A 815 -19.89 25.99 27.02
N GLY A 816 -20.38 27.23 27.02
CA GLY A 816 -19.93 28.29 27.92
C GLY A 816 -19.97 27.92 29.40
N ASP A 817 -18.87 28.16 30.10
CA ASP A 817 -18.77 29.25 31.07
C ASP A 817 -17.29 29.59 31.27
N LYS A 818 -16.96 30.85 31.58
CA LYS A 818 -15.57 31.28 31.82
C LYS A 818 -15.06 30.71 33.15
N GLN A 819 -14.60 29.46 33.17
CA GLN A 819 -13.79 28.96 34.26
C GLN A 819 -12.31 28.91 33.85
N LYS A 820 -11.50 29.67 34.59
CA LYS A 820 -10.03 29.61 34.52
C LYS A 820 -9.61 28.16 34.69
N LEU A 821 -9.13 27.55 33.59
CA LEU A 821 -8.41 26.28 33.65
C LEU A 821 -7.30 26.41 34.70
N SER A 822 -7.24 25.49 35.65
CA SER A 822 -6.21 25.51 36.68
C SER A 822 -4.82 25.39 36.02
N SER A 823 -3.92 26.30 36.39
CA SER A 823 -2.56 26.40 35.85
C SER A 823 -1.68 25.17 36.12
N GLN A 824 -2.15 24.21 36.93
CA GLN A 824 -1.43 22.97 37.24
C GLN A 824 -1.58 21.89 36.15
N LEU A 825 -2.74 21.77 35.48
CA LEU A 825 -2.91 20.82 34.36
C LEU A 825 -2.24 21.31 33.07
N GLN A 826 -1.99 22.62 32.94
CA GLN A 826 -1.29 23.23 31.80
C GLN A 826 0.24 23.06 31.84
N GLN A 827 0.84 22.79 33.01
CA GLN A 827 2.28 22.60 33.13
C GLN A 827 2.74 21.16 32.83
N ASP A 828 1.90 20.15 33.09
CA ASP A 828 2.26 18.75 32.88
C ASP A 828 2.23 18.30 31.41
N SER A 829 1.46 18.97 30.54
CA SER A 829 1.46 18.71 29.08
C SER A 829 2.73 19.22 28.38
N VAL A 830 3.41 20.21 28.97
CA VAL A 830 4.56 20.92 28.39
C VAL A 830 5.90 20.28 28.78
N HIS A 831 5.95 19.47 29.84
CA HIS A 831 7.22 19.04 30.46
C HIS A 831 7.69 17.58 30.24
N ARG A 832 7.04 16.77 29.39
CA ARG A 832 7.55 15.43 29.06
C ARG A 832 8.30 15.39 27.72
N SER A 833 9.49 14.79 27.73
CA SER A 833 10.39 14.71 26.57
C SER A 833 9.68 14.06 25.36
N PRO A 834 9.64 14.73 24.20
CA PRO A 834 8.99 14.19 23.02
C PRO A 834 9.76 12.97 22.49
N VAL A 835 9.03 11.98 21.99
CA VAL A 835 9.63 10.83 21.30
C VAL A 835 10.01 11.31 19.90
N THR A 836 11.29 11.64 19.73
CA THR A 836 11.83 12.12 18.45
C THR A 836 12.94 11.21 17.97
N VAL A 837 12.80 10.72 16.74
CA VAL A 837 13.85 9.94 16.06
C VAL A 837 14.70 10.84 15.16
N PRO A 838 15.96 10.47 14.88
CA PRO A 838 16.79 11.14 13.88
C PRO A 838 16.11 11.18 12.49
N SER A 839 16.50 12.14 11.64
CA SER A 839 15.90 12.35 10.32
C SER A 839 16.11 11.21 9.30
N ASN A 840 17.05 10.30 9.57
CA ASN A 840 17.28 9.10 8.77
C ASN A 840 16.51 7.87 9.25
N LEU A 841 15.86 7.95 10.41
CA LEU A 841 15.01 6.89 10.93
C LEU A 841 13.54 7.33 10.92
N HIS A 842 12.66 6.36 10.72
CA HIS A 842 11.22 6.53 10.84
C HIS A 842 10.63 5.47 11.76
N LEU A 843 9.73 5.91 12.63
CA LEU A 843 8.95 5.01 13.47
C LEU A 843 7.72 4.53 12.70
N GLN A 844 7.86 3.38 12.06
CA GLN A 844 6.87 2.80 11.16
C GLN A 844 5.63 2.27 11.90
N THR A 845 5.80 1.71 13.10
CA THR A 845 4.68 1.20 13.90
C THR A 845 4.92 1.47 15.38
N LEU A 846 3.90 1.98 16.05
CA LEU A 846 3.79 2.06 17.50
C LEU A 846 2.37 1.67 17.88
N SER A 847 2.15 0.40 18.22
CA SER A 847 0.81 -0.11 18.47
C SER A 847 0.76 -1.13 19.58
N ILE A 848 -0.43 -1.28 20.19
CA ILE A 848 -0.75 -2.41 21.06
C ILE A 848 -1.47 -3.43 20.18
N PRO A 849 -0.87 -4.59 19.87
CA PRO A 849 -1.48 -5.56 18.96
C PRO A 849 -2.73 -6.20 19.57
N GLY A 850 -2.78 -6.38 20.90
CA GLY A 850 -3.90 -6.99 21.61
C GLY A 850 -3.91 -8.52 21.57
N TRP A 851 -2.79 -9.13 21.17
CA TRP A 851 -2.64 -10.59 21.12
C TRP A 851 -2.61 -11.23 22.50
N LYS A 852 -3.10 -12.47 22.58
CA LYS A 852 -3.26 -13.21 23.85
C LYS A 852 -2.19 -14.28 24.10
N TYR A 853 -1.26 -14.46 23.17
CA TYR A 853 -0.24 -15.51 23.26
C TYR A 853 0.94 -15.10 24.16
N SER A 854 1.60 -16.11 24.76
CA SER A 854 2.85 -15.90 25.52
C SER A 854 4.01 -15.63 24.58
N SER A 855 4.86 -14.67 24.96
CA SER A 855 6.13 -14.35 24.30
C SER A 855 7.09 -15.55 24.21
N ASN A 856 6.93 -16.56 25.09
CA ASN A 856 7.68 -17.81 25.06
C ASN A 856 6.94 -18.88 24.22
N HIS A 857 7.54 -19.26 23.09
CA HIS A 857 6.96 -20.21 22.14
C HIS A 857 6.61 -21.57 22.78
N THR A 858 7.53 -22.17 23.54
CA THR A 858 7.32 -23.47 24.18
C THR A 858 6.15 -23.44 25.16
N GLN A 859 6.00 -22.33 25.90
CA GLN A 859 4.87 -22.14 26.81
C GLN A 859 3.57 -21.96 26.04
N HIS A 860 3.57 -21.16 24.97
CA HIS A 860 2.40 -20.94 24.13
C HIS A 860 1.90 -22.23 23.49
N ILE A 861 2.80 -23.01 22.89
CA ILE A 861 2.49 -24.31 22.31
C ILE A 861 1.88 -25.26 23.36
N ARG A 862 2.45 -25.34 24.56
CA ARG A 862 1.86 -26.15 25.66
C ARG A 862 0.44 -25.68 26.00
N SER A 863 0.19 -24.38 26.04
CA SER A 863 -1.15 -23.82 26.29
C SER A 863 -2.15 -24.17 25.19
N VAL A 864 -1.74 -24.06 23.91
CA VAL A 864 -2.55 -24.47 22.76
C VAL A 864 -2.89 -25.97 22.83
N HIS A 865 -1.90 -26.82 23.15
CA HIS A 865 -2.09 -28.28 23.26
C HIS A 865 -3.00 -28.68 24.43
N MET A 866 -2.95 -27.96 25.55
CA MET A 866 -3.78 -28.26 26.72
C MET A 866 -5.24 -27.85 26.56
N GLY A 867 -5.64 -27.26 25.42
CA GLY A 867 -6.98 -26.69 25.23
C GLY A 867 -7.29 -25.53 26.19
N LYS A 868 -6.30 -25.11 26.99
CA LYS A 868 -6.36 -23.94 27.86
C LYS A 868 -5.96 -22.74 27.01
N GLN A 869 -6.77 -22.42 26.00
CA GLN A 869 -6.93 -21.02 25.62
C GLN A 869 -7.55 -20.37 26.86
N LYS A 870 -6.70 -19.94 27.80
CA LYS A 870 -7.15 -19.05 28.87
C LYS A 870 -7.91 -17.94 28.15
N GLN A 871 -9.08 -17.56 28.65
CA GLN A 871 -9.62 -16.22 28.49
C GLN A 871 -8.64 -15.24 29.14
N ALA A 872 -7.41 -15.19 28.61
CA ALA A 872 -6.43 -14.20 28.98
C ALA A 872 -6.90 -12.91 28.32
N ASP A 873 -7.08 -11.88 29.14
CA ASP A 873 -7.31 -10.54 28.66
C ASP A 873 -6.18 -10.13 27.71
N ALA A 874 -6.48 -9.25 26.76
CA ALA A 874 -5.48 -8.73 25.83
C ALA A 874 -4.28 -8.16 26.60
N ASP A 875 -3.06 -8.48 26.15
CA ASP A 875 -1.85 -8.01 26.80
C ASP A 875 -1.58 -6.54 26.42
N PHE A 876 -2.10 -5.63 27.25
CA PHE A 876 -1.90 -4.18 27.08
C PHE A 876 -0.52 -3.69 27.51
N SER A 877 0.28 -4.54 28.17
CA SER A 877 1.64 -4.19 28.57
C SER A 877 2.63 -4.25 27.39
N ARG A 878 2.26 -5.01 26.36
CA ARG A 878 3.07 -5.26 25.17
C ARG A 878 2.85 -4.21 24.10
N VAL A 879 3.89 -3.42 23.84
CA VAL A 879 3.91 -2.44 22.75
C VAL A 879 4.77 -2.95 21.61
N LEU A 880 4.20 -3.04 20.41
CA LEU A 880 4.89 -3.35 19.17
C LEU A 880 5.51 -2.08 18.60
N LEU A 881 6.84 -2.10 18.42
CA LEU A 881 7.63 -1.00 17.90
C LEU A 881 8.35 -1.44 16.62
N ARG A 882 8.20 -0.69 15.52
CA ARG A 882 8.99 -0.88 14.30
C ARG A 882 9.73 0.37 13.92
N ILE A 883 11.02 0.24 13.67
CA ILE A 883 11.89 1.34 13.24
C ILE A 883 12.51 0.97 11.89
N MET A 884 12.40 1.88 10.93
CA MET A 884 12.92 1.74 9.57
C MET A 884 13.97 2.81 9.28
N HIS A 885 15.06 2.41 8.61
CA HIS A 885 16.00 3.36 8.01
C HIS A 885 15.53 3.84 6.63
N LEU A 886 15.51 5.15 6.42
CA LEU A 886 14.87 5.77 5.25
C LEU A 886 15.69 5.84 3.97
N TYR A 887 17.01 5.71 4.08
CA TYR A 887 17.95 5.88 2.97
C TYR A 887 18.59 4.55 2.55
N GLU A 888 18.90 4.43 1.27
CA GLU A 888 19.71 3.36 0.67
C GLU A 888 21.21 3.62 0.83
N VAL A 889 22.02 2.57 0.77
CA VAL A 889 23.48 2.70 0.77
C VAL A 889 23.93 3.60 -0.39
N GLY A 890 24.65 4.67 -0.08
CA GLY A 890 25.18 5.61 -1.08
C GLY A 890 24.21 6.67 -1.58
N GLU A 891 23.00 6.76 -1.02
CA GLU A 891 21.98 7.75 -1.43
C GLU A 891 22.30 9.18 -0.97
N ASP A 892 22.89 9.28 0.21
CA ASP A 892 23.38 10.51 0.86
C ASP A 892 24.61 10.19 1.72
N PRO A 893 25.70 10.99 1.66
CA PRO A 893 26.95 10.69 2.36
C PRO A 893 26.81 10.61 3.88
N VAL A 894 25.86 11.34 4.48
CA VAL A 894 25.68 11.44 5.94
C VAL A 894 24.47 10.63 6.40
N LEU A 895 23.31 10.80 5.75
CA LEU A 895 22.05 10.20 6.17
C LEU A 895 21.96 8.71 5.82
N SER A 896 22.82 8.20 4.94
CA SER A 896 22.88 6.78 4.56
C SER A 896 23.86 5.95 5.40
N GLN A 897 24.33 6.49 6.52
CA GLN A 897 25.19 5.75 7.46
C GLN A 897 24.36 5.03 8.53
N PRO A 898 24.82 3.88 9.06
CA PRO A 898 24.15 3.19 10.15
C PRO A 898 23.95 4.07 11.38
N VAL A 899 22.79 3.96 12.02
CA VAL A 899 22.45 4.75 13.21
C VAL A 899 22.43 3.87 14.44
N VAL A 900 23.15 4.30 15.48
CA VAL A 900 23.13 3.68 16.80
C VAL A 900 22.21 4.48 17.71
N MET A 901 21.22 3.83 18.31
CA MET A 901 20.26 4.50 19.19
C MET A 901 19.97 3.67 20.45
N ASN A 902 19.73 4.35 21.56
CA ASN A 902 19.29 3.73 22.80
C ASN A 902 17.76 3.80 22.93
N LEU A 903 17.09 2.65 23.00
CA LEU A 903 15.63 2.59 23.03
C LEU A 903 15.05 3.13 24.35
N LYS A 904 15.78 3.03 25.47
CA LYS A 904 15.35 3.54 26.77
C LYS A 904 15.31 5.07 26.79
N SER A 905 16.28 5.73 26.16
CA SER A 905 16.27 7.20 26.03
C SER A 905 15.19 7.68 25.07
N LEU A 906 15.00 6.98 23.94
CA LEU A 906 13.99 7.34 22.94
C LEU A 906 12.56 7.30 23.53
N LEU A 907 12.23 6.22 24.22
CA LEU A 907 10.87 5.95 24.69
C LEU A 907 10.58 6.51 26.09
N ARG A 908 11.51 7.30 26.66
CA ARG A 908 11.36 7.92 27.98
C ARG A 908 10.08 8.73 28.11
N GLY A 909 9.60 9.35 27.02
CA GLY A 909 8.34 10.08 26.97
C GLY A 909 7.08 9.22 27.16
N LEU A 910 7.18 7.90 26.93
CA LEU A 910 6.08 6.92 27.10
C LEU A 910 6.14 6.17 28.43
N GLY A 911 7.31 6.12 29.07
CA GLY A 911 7.52 5.46 30.36
C GLY A 911 8.93 4.91 30.54
N SER A 912 9.21 4.30 31.69
CA SER A 912 10.46 3.57 31.93
C SER A 912 10.40 2.20 31.24
N VAL A 913 11.32 1.95 30.31
CA VAL A 913 11.44 0.66 29.61
C VAL A 913 12.07 -0.38 30.54
N VAL A 914 11.40 -1.53 30.70
CA VAL A 914 11.81 -2.66 31.56
C VAL A 914 12.44 -3.78 30.75
N LEU A 915 11.84 -4.12 29.60
CA LEU A 915 12.29 -5.22 28.75
C LEU A 915 12.08 -4.86 27.28
N VAL A 916 13.04 -5.24 26.44
CA VAL A 916 12.94 -5.14 24.98
C VAL A 916 13.26 -6.50 24.39
N GLU A 917 12.36 -7.03 23.57
CA GLU A 917 12.54 -8.29 22.86
C GLU A 917 12.52 -8.02 21.35
N GLU A 918 13.57 -8.40 20.63
CA GLU A 918 13.58 -8.29 19.17
C GLU A 918 12.76 -9.43 18.54
N ARG A 919 11.87 -9.07 17.63
CA ARG A 919 10.93 -10.00 16.99
C ARG A 919 11.06 -9.99 15.46
N SER A 920 10.58 -11.05 14.83
CA SER A 920 10.41 -11.12 13.37
C SER A 920 9.60 -9.92 12.88
N LEU A 921 9.63 -9.63 11.58
CA LEU A 921 8.94 -8.48 11.03
C LEU A 921 7.43 -8.45 11.37
N THR A 922 6.78 -9.62 11.43
CA THR A 922 5.37 -9.77 11.83
C THR A 922 5.14 -9.82 13.34
N GLY A 923 6.18 -9.71 14.16
CA GLY A 923 6.07 -9.69 15.63
C GLY A 923 5.80 -11.06 16.28
N THR A 924 5.69 -12.15 15.50
CA THR A 924 5.25 -13.45 16.02
C THR A 924 6.37 -14.34 16.55
N TRP A 925 7.60 -14.18 16.04
CA TRP A 925 8.72 -15.07 16.36
C TRP A 925 9.89 -14.30 16.96
N ASP A 926 10.70 -14.95 17.80
CA ASP A 926 11.95 -14.39 18.30
C ASP A 926 13.02 -14.40 17.19
N VAL A 927 13.70 -13.28 16.94
CA VAL A 927 14.72 -13.24 15.89
C VAL A 927 15.88 -14.18 16.21
N SER A 928 16.25 -14.36 17.48
CA SER A 928 17.36 -15.25 17.91
C SER A 928 17.13 -16.72 17.55
N ALA A 929 15.87 -17.13 17.51
CA ALA A 929 15.45 -18.47 17.14
C ALA A 929 15.09 -18.60 15.64
N LEU A 930 15.19 -17.53 14.86
CA LEU A 930 14.79 -17.51 13.46
C LEU A 930 15.89 -18.11 12.57
N GLN A 931 15.69 -19.35 12.14
CA GLN A 931 16.57 -20.02 11.19
C GLN A 931 15.98 -19.99 9.78
N ARG A 932 16.79 -19.55 8.81
CA ARG A 932 16.45 -19.53 7.39
C ARG A 932 17.41 -20.41 6.58
N TRP A 933 16.91 -20.99 5.50
CA TRP A 933 17.74 -21.73 4.56
C TRP A 933 18.64 -20.78 3.76
N ARG A 934 19.92 -21.14 3.60
CA ARG A 934 20.81 -20.51 2.63
C ARG A 934 20.99 -21.40 1.41
N TRP A 935 20.71 -20.83 0.25
CA TRP A 935 20.82 -21.50 -1.04
C TRP A 935 22.23 -21.34 -1.60
N LYS A 936 22.77 -22.40 -2.20
CA LYS A 936 24.09 -22.33 -2.83
C LYS A 936 24.05 -21.42 -4.04
N THR A 937 25.01 -20.52 -4.14
CA THR A 937 25.20 -19.64 -5.29
C THR A 937 26.63 -19.72 -5.80
N ALA A 938 26.90 -19.22 -7.01
CA ALA A 938 28.27 -19.15 -7.54
C ALA A 938 29.23 -18.34 -6.62
N GLN A 939 28.70 -17.40 -5.83
CA GLN A 939 29.47 -16.56 -4.90
C GLN A 939 29.63 -17.21 -3.51
N HIS A 940 28.70 -18.06 -3.09
CA HIS A 940 28.73 -18.74 -1.80
C HIS A 940 28.47 -20.25 -1.99
N PRO A 941 29.55 -21.06 -2.14
CA PRO A 941 29.44 -22.48 -2.45
C PRO A 941 29.05 -23.36 -1.24
N SER A 942 29.11 -22.83 -0.02
CA SER A 942 28.74 -23.55 1.22
C SER A 942 27.28 -23.31 1.60
N LYS A 943 26.60 -24.38 2.04
CA LYS A 943 25.37 -24.26 2.84
C LYS A 943 25.77 -23.88 4.26
N GLY A 944 25.12 -22.89 4.85
CA GLY A 944 25.41 -22.51 6.22
C GLY A 944 24.30 -21.68 6.85
N PHE A 945 24.16 -21.83 8.17
CA PHE A 945 23.41 -20.89 9.01
C PHE A 945 24.36 -19.77 9.42
N TYR A 946 23.97 -18.52 9.22
CA TYR A 946 24.66 -17.38 9.82
C TYR A 946 23.71 -16.72 10.79
N TYR A 947 23.97 -16.89 12.08
CA TYR A 947 23.35 -16.10 13.12
C TYR A 947 24.49 -15.43 13.88
N ASN A 948 24.78 -14.17 13.55
CA ASN A 948 25.59 -13.31 14.40
C ASN A 948 24.98 -11.92 14.37
N ARG A 949 23.94 -11.76 15.18
CA ARG A 949 23.63 -10.45 15.78
C ARG A 949 23.87 -10.61 17.26
N GLU A 950 24.99 -10.07 17.71
CA GLU A 950 25.24 -9.88 19.13
C GLU A 950 24.12 -8.99 19.68
N SER A 951 23.33 -9.52 20.60
CA SER A 951 22.42 -8.71 21.41
C SER A 951 23.29 -7.76 22.23
N SER A 952 23.27 -6.46 21.93
CA SER A 952 24.00 -5.51 22.76
C SER A 952 23.40 -5.55 24.17
N GLU A 953 24.26 -5.69 25.17
CA GLU A 953 23.88 -5.84 26.57
C GLU A 953 23.21 -4.58 27.18
N ASN A 954 22.96 -3.53 26.38
CA ASN A 954 22.56 -2.20 26.87
C ASN A 954 21.39 -1.53 26.11
N TYR A 955 20.40 -2.28 25.60
CA TYR A 955 19.21 -1.73 24.89
C TYR A 955 19.56 -0.80 23.71
N THR A 956 20.79 -0.95 23.20
CA THR A 956 21.34 -0.11 22.15
C THR A 956 21.25 -0.87 20.83
N VAL A 957 20.66 -0.23 19.84
CA VAL A 957 20.24 -0.85 18.58
C VAL A 957 20.90 -0.09 17.45
N THR A 958 21.65 -0.82 16.62
CA THR A 958 22.15 -0.30 15.34
C THR A 958 21.16 -0.65 14.24
N ILE A 959 20.77 0.34 13.44
CA ILE A 959 19.89 0.16 12.28
C ILE A 959 20.67 0.55 11.03
N HIS A 960 20.83 -0.39 10.11
CA HIS A 960 21.54 -0.19 8.85
C HIS A 960 20.63 0.41 7.76
N PRO A 961 21.20 0.94 6.67
CA PRO A 961 20.43 1.47 5.53
C PRO A 961 19.38 0.50 5.02
N ARG A 962 18.16 1.02 4.81
CA ARG A 962 16.91 0.28 4.50
C ARG A 962 16.47 -0.79 5.51
N GLU A 963 17.17 -1.01 6.60
CA GLU A 963 16.79 -2.05 7.55
C GLU A 963 15.50 -1.68 8.29
N ILE A 964 14.62 -2.68 8.51
CA ILE A 964 13.45 -2.58 9.38
C ILE A 964 13.65 -3.52 10.57
N ARG A 965 13.62 -2.99 11.79
CA ARG A 965 13.71 -3.78 13.03
C ARG A 965 12.42 -3.70 13.82
N THR A 966 11.97 -4.83 14.35
CA THR A 966 10.72 -5.00 15.08
C THR A 966 11.00 -5.42 16.51
N PHE A 967 10.34 -4.79 17.47
CA PHE A 967 10.55 -5.03 18.90
C PHE A 967 9.22 -5.13 19.65
N PHE A 968 9.17 -5.96 20.67
CA PHE A 968 8.24 -5.80 21.78
C PHE A 968 8.91 -5.03 22.90
N VAL A 969 8.25 -3.97 23.36
CA VAL A 969 8.70 -3.13 24.45
C VAL A 969 7.72 -3.24 25.60
N TYR A 970 8.26 -3.57 26.78
CA TYR A 970 7.52 -3.60 28.03
C TYR A 970 7.96 -2.43 28.90
N PHE A 971 6.97 -1.76 29.48
CA PHE A 971 7.18 -0.61 30.33
C PHE A 971 6.84 -0.96 31.78
N GLN A 972 7.47 -0.26 32.72
CA GLN A 972 7.12 -0.37 34.13
C GLN A 972 5.70 0.17 34.34
N ASP A 973 4.85 -0.57 35.05
CA ASP A 973 3.53 -0.09 35.44
C ASP A 973 3.71 1.10 36.40
N GLN A 974 3.00 2.20 36.11
CA GLN A 974 3.04 3.45 36.89
C GLN A 974 1.95 3.48 37.94
#